data_AF-A0A1Y4D9R0-F1
#
_entry.id   AF-A0A1Y4D9R0-F1
#
_cell.length_a   1.000
_cell.length_b   1.000
_cell.length_c   1.000
_cell.angle_alpha   90.00
_cell.angle_beta   90.00
_cell.angle_gamma   90.00
#
_symmetry.space_group_name_H-M   'P 1'
#
loop_
_entity.id
_entity.type
_entity.pdbx_description
1 polymer ?
#
loop_
_entity_poly.entity_id
_entity_poly.type
_entity_poly.pdbx_seq_one_letter_code
_entity_poly.pdbx_strand_id
1 'polypeptide(L)'
;MRHLFLTILSAALAFPAFATGDNIAPSAKVEVSSEIEGYEGNKAIDGKGRLFDQGEWRSKGSVNFYGQIDYPWIKLNWEQEESINEVLLYDRPSPDSHVAGGVLHFSDGSEIEVYEIPNDGAPKSIKFPEKKVRWVRFECTDADGTEVGLSEIEVNTCGASHRDFVSKVNPFIETTRGRYFFFVTGSLPFGMISAAPLTRNKNQYGGGYNYNSTEILGFPQVHDWMLSGITLMPTTGDVRVSEGENGWKSPFRHEGEIARPGYHRVFLEKYNLWVEQTSLDRVSFYRFQYAGPGKTDLGLLLNLGGYVATTTMTNAKARKVSPTEIEGEVTTMGRLWGGPDSVKIYFALQLDKPMEQLDGWDDSTLYSDISSLTGTGKAKARHKGMTYYDAPSAGVRMGFPLQTGEEIKVKCAISYTSVENARLNLRSEIKDWDFNRTCAEARNIWNDYLGRIEVEGGTEDQQVKFYTDLWHVLLGRHKIDDVNGDYPDYTDGERRGSQTINIRYKTRTLPKDAEGKSLFHMYNSDAFWLTQWNLNILWGLAWPEVQDDFAACLVQYAENGGLIPRGPNAGGYSYIMTGCPGTSLITSAYQKGILTKTSAEKAYHWMYKNHQDGMLGDAKSIRFYEKHGYFADNAGLTLEAAFQDWALGQMAYKMGKKKDARYFEKRSQGWKTLYNKEQQLLFPKKADGSWLHLDPLSGAGWVEANSWQATWSVSHGIDELIKLMGGETKLCEKLNYAFEQAKDESFVFGYGSGYVSYANQPGCSNAHVFNYAGAPHLTQYWVRQVNEKAYGATSPGKGYGGHDEDQGQMGGVSALMSIGLFSLKGTCSMEPVYEITSPVFDVVRIKLSPQYYSGKEFVIKTYNNSKENCYIQKSRLNGKSLDTFYFYHKDFAKGGLLELWMDNKANYPAEQ
;
A
#
# COMPACT_ATOMS: atom_id res chain seq x y z
N MET A 1 22.78 -30.55 -28.55
CA MET A 1 23.85 -30.80 -27.54
C MET A 1 23.21 -30.66 -26.18
N ARG A 2 23.38 -31.68 -25.33
CA ARG A 2 22.72 -31.89 -24.04
C ARG A 2 23.01 -30.75 -23.06
N HIS A 3 21.99 -30.21 -22.37
CA HIS A 3 22.21 -29.53 -21.10
C HIS A 3 21.27 -30.07 -20.01
N LEU A 4 21.91 -30.26 -18.86
CA LEU A 4 21.61 -31.12 -17.73
C LEU A 4 20.59 -30.44 -16.81
N PHE A 5 19.51 -31.14 -16.46
CA PHE A 5 18.63 -30.75 -15.36
C PHE A 5 19.43 -30.84 -14.06
N LEU A 6 19.64 -29.71 -13.38
CA LEU A 6 20.10 -29.68 -11.99
C LEU A 6 18.85 -29.65 -11.10
N THR A 7 18.42 -30.83 -10.68
CA THR A 7 17.44 -30.99 -9.60
C THR A 7 18.18 -30.72 -8.28
N ILE A 8 18.06 -29.50 -7.73
CA ILE A 8 18.53 -29.21 -6.38
C ILE A 8 17.49 -29.80 -5.42
N LEU A 9 17.82 -30.97 -4.86
CA LEU A 9 17.11 -31.57 -3.74
C LEU A 9 17.45 -30.77 -2.48
N SER A 10 16.75 -29.66 -2.25
CA SER A 10 16.72 -29.02 -0.94
C SER A 10 15.79 -29.88 -0.08
N ALA A 11 16.35 -30.66 0.85
CA ALA A 11 15.58 -31.25 1.94
C ALA A 11 15.14 -30.10 2.86
N ALA A 12 14.10 -29.38 2.47
CA ALA A 12 13.35 -28.52 3.37
C ALA A 12 12.58 -29.46 4.31
N LEU A 13 12.94 -29.46 5.60
CA LEU A 13 12.01 -29.88 6.63
C LEU A 13 10.76 -29.01 6.45
N ALA A 14 9.70 -29.61 5.93
CA ALA A 14 8.41 -28.96 5.78
C ALA A 14 7.86 -28.72 7.18
N PHE A 15 8.15 -27.55 7.75
CA PHE A 15 7.29 -27.02 8.80
C PHE A 15 5.89 -26.86 8.20
N PRO A 16 4.83 -27.35 8.85
CA PRO A 16 3.48 -27.03 8.44
C PRO A 16 3.31 -25.51 8.51
N ALA A 17 3.37 -24.86 7.35
CA ALA A 17 3.13 -23.43 7.23
C ALA A 17 1.63 -23.20 7.43
N PHE A 18 1.22 -22.85 8.64
CA PHE A 18 -0.13 -22.38 8.91
C PHE A 18 -0.28 -20.97 8.33
N ALA A 19 -1.46 -20.68 7.77
CA ALA A 19 -1.82 -19.39 7.14
C ALA A 19 -1.66 -18.19 8.10
N THR A 20 -1.57 -18.45 9.40
CA THR A 20 -1.52 -17.45 10.46
C THR A 20 -0.14 -17.10 10.96
N GLY A 21 0.96 -17.71 10.49
CA GLY A 21 2.40 -17.34 10.62
C GLY A 21 2.97 -16.99 12.01
N ASP A 22 2.22 -16.22 12.79
CA ASP A 22 2.55 -15.65 14.07
C ASP A 22 1.86 -16.44 15.21
N ASN A 23 0.66 -17.03 15.01
CA ASN A 23 0.05 -17.91 16.01
C ASN A 23 0.76 -19.27 16.03
N ILE A 24 1.56 -19.52 17.07
CA ILE A 24 2.34 -20.75 17.26
C ILE A 24 1.65 -21.78 18.15
N ALA A 25 0.47 -21.49 18.70
CA ALA A 25 -0.28 -22.44 19.52
C ALA A 25 -0.51 -23.80 18.84
N PRO A 26 -0.87 -23.88 17.53
CA PRO A 26 -1.06 -25.16 16.84
C PRO A 26 0.19 -26.05 16.74
N SER A 27 1.38 -25.50 16.98
CA SER A 27 2.65 -26.24 16.98
C SER A 27 3.04 -26.79 18.35
N ALA A 28 2.31 -26.41 19.40
CA ALA A 28 2.62 -26.79 20.77
C ALA A 28 2.15 -28.22 21.09
N LYS A 29 2.87 -28.89 21.99
CA LYS A 29 2.36 -30.06 22.70
C LYS A 29 1.50 -29.59 23.88
N VAL A 30 0.23 -30.01 23.88
CA VAL A 30 -0.74 -29.62 24.90
C VAL A 30 -0.73 -30.57 26.10
N GLU A 31 -0.78 -30.00 27.30
CA GLU A 31 -1.04 -30.68 28.57
C GLU A 31 -2.18 -29.95 29.28
N VAL A 32 -3.11 -30.67 29.89
CA VAL A 32 -4.27 -30.10 30.60
C VAL A 32 -4.44 -30.73 31.97
N SER A 33 -5.07 -30.00 32.90
CA SER A 33 -5.39 -30.51 34.24
C SER A 33 -6.35 -31.71 34.19
N SER A 34 -7.32 -31.66 33.28
CA SER A 34 -8.27 -32.71 32.97
C SER A 34 -8.98 -32.41 31.64
N GLU A 35 -9.63 -33.42 31.07
CA GLU A 35 -10.39 -33.28 29.82
C GLU A 35 -11.63 -34.19 29.80
N ILE A 36 -12.65 -33.77 29.06
CA ILE A 36 -13.84 -34.55 28.71
C ILE A 36 -13.60 -35.23 27.34
N GLU A 37 -14.09 -36.45 27.19
CA GLU A 37 -13.99 -37.20 25.92
C GLU A 37 -14.65 -36.41 24.77
N GLY A 38 -13.91 -36.21 23.66
CA GLY A 38 -14.34 -35.41 22.51
C GLY A 38 -14.00 -33.91 22.59
N TYR A 39 -13.55 -33.44 23.77
CA TYR A 39 -13.20 -32.05 24.06
C TYR A 39 -11.78 -31.95 24.66
N GLU A 40 -10.85 -32.69 24.07
CA GLU A 40 -9.46 -32.78 24.52
C GLU A 40 -8.72 -31.44 24.42
N GLY A 41 -7.65 -31.27 25.18
CA GLY A 41 -6.89 -30.01 25.22
C GLY A 41 -6.44 -29.48 23.85
N ASN A 42 -6.14 -30.37 22.89
CA ASN A 42 -5.72 -29.98 21.54
C ASN A 42 -6.79 -29.24 20.74
N LYS A 43 -8.07 -29.33 21.15
CA LYS A 43 -9.17 -28.60 20.51
C LYS A 43 -9.03 -27.09 20.67
N ALA A 44 -8.52 -26.64 21.82
CA ALA A 44 -8.31 -25.22 22.06
C ALA A 44 -7.12 -24.61 21.29
N ILE A 45 -6.44 -25.36 20.42
CA ILE A 45 -5.34 -24.84 19.58
C ILE A 45 -5.49 -25.21 18.10
N ASP A 46 -6.68 -25.65 17.68
CA ASP A 46 -6.91 -26.13 16.32
C ASP A 46 -7.28 -25.02 15.32
N GLY A 47 -7.35 -23.77 15.80
CA GLY A 47 -7.68 -22.58 15.02
C GLY A 47 -9.19 -22.39 14.82
N LYS A 48 -10.04 -23.11 15.54
CA LYS A 48 -11.50 -23.06 15.47
C LYS A 48 -12.13 -22.43 16.71
N GLY A 49 -11.69 -21.23 17.05
CA GLY A 49 -12.32 -20.42 18.10
C GLY A 49 -13.75 -19.97 17.77
N ARG A 50 -14.54 -19.71 18.83
CA ARG A 50 -15.93 -19.22 18.81
C ARG A 50 -16.99 -20.18 18.26
N LEU A 51 -16.66 -21.42 17.91
CA LEU A 51 -17.68 -22.35 17.42
C LEU A 51 -18.57 -22.84 18.58
N PHE A 52 -19.88 -22.68 18.44
CA PHE A 52 -20.82 -23.12 19.47
C PHE A 52 -20.77 -24.63 19.71
N ASP A 53 -20.42 -25.04 20.94
CA ASP A 53 -20.28 -26.43 21.39
C ASP A 53 -19.37 -27.32 20.50
N GLN A 54 -18.39 -26.74 19.80
CA GLN A 54 -17.46 -27.45 18.93
C GLN A 54 -16.05 -26.85 19.03
N GLY A 55 -15.02 -27.67 18.79
CA GLY A 55 -13.64 -27.18 18.68
C GLY A 55 -13.10 -26.57 19.97
N GLU A 56 -13.58 -27.01 21.14
CA GLU A 56 -13.22 -26.44 22.43
C GLU A 56 -12.59 -27.49 23.35
N TRP A 57 -11.73 -27.05 24.26
CA TRP A 57 -11.29 -27.85 25.39
C TRP A 57 -12.28 -27.71 26.54
N ARG A 58 -12.70 -28.84 27.12
CA ARG A 58 -13.54 -28.87 28.33
C ARG A 58 -12.82 -29.68 29.41
N SER A 59 -12.61 -29.07 30.57
CA SER A 59 -12.05 -29.79 31.73
C SER A 59 -13.14 -30.56 32.49
N LYS A 60 -12.74 -31.42 33.43
CA LYS A 60 -13.66 -32.00 34.44
C LYS A 60 -13.98 -31.02 35.57
N GLY A 61 -13.40 -29.82 35.54
CA GLY A 61 -13.58 -28.80 36.55
C GLY A 61 -14.97 -28.18 36.54
N SER A 62 -15.43 -27.79 37.72
CA SER A 62 -16.73 -27.14 37.92
C SER A 62 -16.70 -26.21 39.11
N VAL A 63 -17.58 -25.22 39.10
CA VAL A 63 -17.77 -24.29 40.20
C VAL A 63 -18.87 -24.84 41.09
N ASN A 64 -18.56 -25.04 42.37
CA ASN A 64 -19.55 -25.57 43.31
C ASN A 64 -20.50 -24.48 43.83
N PHE A 65 -21.54 -24.89 44.57
CA PHE A 65 -22.64 -24.01 44.98
C PHE A 65 -22.23 -22.79 45.85
N TYR A 66 -21.03 -22.77 46.42
CA TYR A 66 -20.50 -21.65 47.22
C TYR A 66 -19.30 -20.96 46.55
N GLY A 67 -19.07 -21.22 45.25
CA GLY A 67 -18.13 -20.47 44.41
C GLY A 67 -16.68 -20.98 44.44
N GLN A 68 -16.41 -22.19 44.94
CA GLN A 68 -15.07 -22.76 44.86
C GLN A 68 -14.86 -23.44 43.50
N ILE A 69 -13.70 -23.16 42.89
CA ILE A 69 -13.19 -23.75 41.65
C ILE A 69 -11.97 -24.63 41.93
N ASP A 70 -11.72 -25.63 41.09
CA ASP A 70 -10.59 -26.56 41.17
C ASP A 70 -9.37 -26.14 40.32
N TYR A 71 -9.36 -24.90 39.85
CA TYR A 71 -8.29 -24.26 39.07
C TYR A 71 -7.88 -25.04 37.80
N PRO A 72 -8.80 -25.29 36.86
CA PRO A 72 -8.47 -26.00 35.63
C PRO A 72 -7.44 -25.21 34.81
N TRP A 73 -6.49 -25.92 34.18
CA TRP A 73 -5.40 -25.28 33.45
C TRP A 73 -5.09 -26.01 32.14
N ILE A 74 -4.60 -25.23 31.17
CA ILE A 74 -4.06 -25.70 29.89
C ILE A 74 -2.64 -25.15 29.72
N LYS A 75 -1.73 -26.01 29.28
CA LYS A 75 -0.30 -25.70 29.08
C LYS A 75 0.12 -26.07 27.67
N LEU A 76 0.71 -25.10 26.98
CA LEU A 76 1.29 -25.24 25.65
C LEU A 76 2.81 -25.33 25.78
N ASN A 77 3.41 -26.40 25.27
CA ASN A 77 4.87 -26.63 25.33
C ASN A 77 5.46 -26.68 23.92
N TRP A 78 6.51 -25.90 23.64
CA TRP A 78 7.25 -25.94 22.39
C TRP A 78 8.60 -26.65 22.57
N GLU A 79 9.13 -27.25 21.51
CA GLU A 79 10.42 -27.94 21.54
C GLU A 79 11.59 -26.95 21.72
N GLN A 80 11.44 -25.77 21.12
CA GLN A 80 12.41 -24.67 21.15
C GLN A 80 11.85 -23.48 21.93
N GLU A 81 12.73 -22.56 22.27
CA GLU A 81 12.32 -21.31 22.90
C GLU A 81 11.77 -20.37 21.83
N GLU A 82 10.55 -19.90 22.05
CA GLU A 82 9.80 -19.03 21.15
C GLU A 82 9.71 -17.63 21.72
N SER A 83 9.78 -16.62 20.86
CA SER A 83 9.67 -15.22 21.27
C SER A 83 8.25 -14.73 21.00
N ILE A 84 7.50 -14.42 22.07
CA ILE A 84 6.07 -14.10 22.04
C ILE A 84 5.78 -12.76 22.72
N ASN A 85 4.69 -12.10 22.35
CA ASN A 85 4.28 -10.81 22.92
C ASN A 85 2.76 -10.65 23.09
N GLU A 86 1.97 -11.65 22.68
CA GLU A 86 0.52 -11.62 22.83
C GLU A 86 -0.05 -13.03 22.98
N VAL A 87 -1.06 -13.15 23.85
CA VAL A 87 -1.92 -14.33 23.96
C VAL A 87 -3.37 -13.87 23.79
N LEU A 88 -4.15 -14.60 22.98
CA LEU A 88 -5.61 -14.42 22.91
C LEU A 88 -6.28 -15.61 23.57
N LEU A 89 -7.20 -15.34 24.50
CA LEU A 89 -7.99 -16.37 25.18
C LEU A 89 -9.45 -16.23 24.76
N TYR A 90 -10.04 -17.32 24.29
CA TYR A 90 -11.43 -17.39 23.89
C TYR A 90 -12.14 -18.31 24.87
N ASP A 91 -13.09 -17.77 25.62
CA ASP A 91 -14.01 -18.59 26.39
C ASP A 91 -14.90 -19.44 25.48
N ARG A 92 -15.58 -20.41 26.07
CA ARG A 92 -16.61 -21.18 25.38
C ARG A 92 -17.79 -20.24 25.08
N PRO A 93 -18.35 -20.22 23.86
CA PRO A 93 -19.53 -19.41 23.52
C PRO A 93 -20.85 -19.99 24.08
N SER A 94 -20.77 -20.81 25.13
CA SER A 94 -21.89 -21.54 25.72
C SER A 94 -22.40 -20.81 26.96
N PRO A 95 -23.72 -20.68 27.16
CA PRO A 95 -24.26 -20.03 28.35
C PRO A 95 -24.07 -20.86 29.64
N ASP A 96 -23.66 -22.12 29.54
CA ASP A 96 -23.59 -23.06 30.66
C ASP A 96 -22.25 -23.04 31.41
N SER A 97 -21.24 -22.33 30.89
CA SER A 97 -19.94 -22.15 31.53
C SER A 97 -19.30 -20.85 31.10
N HIS A 98 -18.66 -20.15 32.02
CA HIS A 98 -17.94 -18.90 31.74
C HIS A 98 -16.58 -18.93 32.41
N VAL A 99 -15.48 -18.90 31.66
CA VAL A 99 -14.17 -18.53 32.22
C VAL A 99 -14.07 -17.01 32.26
N ALA A 100 -14.09 -16.41 33.45
CA ALA A 100 -14.06 -14.96 33.63
C ALA A 100 -12.64 -14.39 33.83
N GLY A 101 -11.73 -15.20 34.38
CA GLY A 101 -10.36 -14.79 34.67
C GLY A 101 -9.41 -15.94 35.03
N GLY A 102 -8.12 -15.60 35.13
CA GLY A 102 -7.06 -16.57 35.38
C GLY A 102 -5.69 -15.95 35.47
N VAL A 103 -4.66 -16.79 35.41
CA VAL A 103 -3.26 -16.39 35.40
C VAL A 103 -2.55 -17.07 34.24
N LEU A 104 -1.84 -16.28 33.43
CA LEU A 104 -0.86 -16.78 32.47
C LEU A 104 0.48 -16.93 33.18
N HIS A 105 1.00 -18.15 33.22
CA HIS A 105 2.34 -18.47 33.70
C HIS A 105 3.26 -18.74 32.52
N PHE A 106 4.50 -18.29 32.63
CA PHE A 106 5.52 -18.42 31.59
C PHE A 106 6.73 -19.21 32.08
N SER A 107 7.45 -19.85 31.16
CA SER A 107 8.65 -20.64 31.51
C SER A 107 9.81 -19.82 32.09
N ASP A 108 9.80 -18.49 31.92
CA ASP A 108 10.77 -17.58 32.55
C ASP A 108 10.46 -17.28 34.03
N GLY A 109 9.36 -17.84 34.56
CA GLY A 109 8.89 -17.66 35.93
C GLY A 109 8.03 -16.42 36.15
N SER A 110 7.74 -15.66 35.09
CA SER A 110 6.81 -14.52 35.17
C SER A 110 5.35 -14.98 35.09
N GLU A 111 4.47 -14.10 35.58
CA GLU A 111 3.02 -14.32 35.61
C GLU A 111 2.29 -13.05 35.17
N ILE A 112 1.13 -13.21 34.53
CA ILE A 112 0.23 -12.11 34.15
C ILE A 112 -1.19 -12.50 34.58
N GLU A 113 -1.80 -11.68 35.43
CA GLU A 113 -3.21 -11.81 35.80
C GLU A 113 -4.10 -11.43 34.62
N VAL A 114 -5.14 -12.22 34.38
CA VAL A 114 -6.11 -12.04 33.30
C VAL A 114 -7.50 -11.85 33.90
N TYR A 115 -8.17 -10.80 33.45
CA TYR A 115 -9.51 -10.43 33.88
C TYR A 115 -10.43 -10.18 32.70
N GLU A 116 -11.74 -10.29 32.94
CA GLU A 116 -12.80 -9.91 32.00
C GLU A 116 -12.69 -10.66 30.66
N ILE A 117 -12.49 -11.97 30.73
CA ILE A 117 -12.62 -12.82 29.53
C ILE A 117 -14.12 -12.85 29.14
N PRO A 118 -14.48 -12.49 27.90
CA PRO A 118 -15.89 -12.41 27.47
C PRO A 118 -16.60 -13.78 27.42
N ASN A 119 -17.81 -13.86 27.98
CA ASN A 119 -18.68 -15.06 27.98
C ASN A 119 -19.46 -15.27 26.65
N ASP A 120 -19.05 -14.60 25.58
CA ASP A 120 -19.65 -14.72 24.24
C ASP A 120 -18.69 -15.42 23.26
N GLY A 121 -17.61 -16.00 23.78
CA GLY A 121 -16.49 -16.53 23.03
C GLY A 121 -15.60 -15.47 22.38
N ALA A 122 -15.91 -14.18 22.52
CA ALA A 122 -15.00 -13.15 22.02
C ALA A 122 -13.64 -13.22 22.73
N PRO A 123 -12.53 -12.96 22.01
CA PRO A 123 -11.22 -13.08 22.61
C PRO A 123 -10.96 -11.95 23.59
N LYS A 124 -10.27 -12.30 24.66
CA LYS A 124 -9.46 -11.37 25.43
C LYS A 124 -8.04 -11.36 24.85
N SER A 125 -7.57 -10.21 24.39
CA SER A 125 -6.15 -10.02 24.04
C SER A 125 -5.35 -9.61 25.29
N ILE A 126 -4.24 -10.30 25.52
CA ILE A 126 -3.27 -10.03 26.58
C ILE A 126 -1.92 -9.75 25.94
N LYS A 127 -1.58 -8.46 25.81
CA LYS A 127 -0.31 -7.99 25.24
C LYS A 127 0.73 -7.70 26.32
N PHE A 128 1.98 -8.04 26.06
CA PHE A 128 3.10 -7.85 26.98
C PHE A 128 4.40 -7.63 26.20
N PRO A 129 5.46 -7.06 26.81
CA PRO A 129 6.77 -6.98 26.18
C PRO A 129 7.28 -8.36 25.76
N GLU A 130 8.13 -8.44 24.73
CA GLU A 130 8.70 -9.71 24.25
C GLU A 130 9.17 -10.62 25.40
N LYS A 131 8.69 -11.85 25.40
CA LYS A 131 9.12 -12.93 26.30
C LYS A 131 9.65 -14.08 25.48
N LYS A 132 10.78 -14.64 25.91
CA LYS A 132 11.32 -15.88 25.36
C LYS A 132 10.92 -17.04 26.25
N VAL A 133 10.11 -17.95 25.71
CA VAL A 133 9.48 -19.01 26.50
C VAL A 133 9.50 -20.35 25.79
N ARG A 134 9.59 -21.43 26.57
CA ARG A 134 9.38 -22.81 26.10
C ARG A 134 7.97 -23.30 26.36
N TRP A 135 7.24 -22.65 27.27
CA TRP A 135 5.85 -22.97 27.55
C TRP A 135 5.09 -21.76 28.08
N VAL A 136 3.78 -21.77 27.81
CA VAL A 136 2.78 -20.88 28.40
C VAL A 136 1.71 -21.75 29.04
N ARG A 137 1.27 -21.40 30.25
CA ARG A 137 0.15 -22.08 30.93
C ARG A 137 -0.90 -21.07 31.33
N PHE A 138 -2.13 -21.27 30.91
CA PHE A 138 -3.27 -20.56 31.46
C PHE A 138 -3.90 -21.38 32.57
N GLU A 139 -3.99 -20.82 33.78
CA GLU A 139 -4.68 -21.39 34.94
C GLU A 139 -5.92 -20.56 35.24
N CYS A 140 -7.10 -21.16 35.15
CA CYS A 140 -8.36 -20.48 35.42
C CYS A 140 -8.53 -20.28 36.94
N THR A 141 -8.78 -19.05 37.37
CA THR A 141 -8.97 -18.70 38.78
C THR A 141 -10.35 -18.16 39.09
N ASP A 142 -11.12 -17.80 38.06
CA ASP A 142 -12.49 -17.29 38.18
C ASP A 142 -13.33 -17.81 37.01
N ALA A 143 -14.41 -18.53 37.34
CA ALA A 143 -15.34 -19.08 36.38
C ALA A 143 -16.74 -19.25 36.98
N ASP A 144 -17.71 -19.59 36.14
CA ASP A 144 -19.03 -20.09 36.53
C ASP A 144 -19.38 -21.35 35.69
N GLY A 145 -20.27 -22.18 36.22
CA GLY A 145 -20.82 -23.35 35.54
C GLY A 145 -19.96 -24.63 35.63
N THR A 146 -20.20 -25.55 34.69
CA THR A 146 -19.56 -26.87 34.63
C THR A 146 -18.73 -27.04 33.37
N GLU A 147 -17.75 -27.95 33.43
CA GLU A 147 -16.88 -28.26 32.29
C GLU A 147 -16.04 -27.04 31.84
N VAL A 148 -15.57 -26.27 32.82
CA VAL A 148 -14.80 -25.04 32.61
C VAL A 148 -13.66 -25.30 31.63
N GLY A 149 -13.50 -24.43 30.63
CA GLY A 149 -12.59 -24.68 29.52
C GLY A 149 -12.51 -23.49 28.56
N LEU A 150 -11.84 -23.67 27.42
CA LEU A 150 -11.62 -22.62 26.44
C LEU A 150 -12.06 -23.08 25.06
N SER A 151 -12.64 -22.16 24.28
CA SER A 151 -12.85 -22.40 22.86
C SER A 151 -11.54 -22.38 22.10
N GLU A 152 -10.61 -21.47 22.41
CA GLU A 152 -9.33 -21.34 21.70
C GLU A 152 -8.33 -20.57 22.57
N ILE A 153 -7.04 -20.86 22.39
CA ILE A 153 -5.90 -20.09 22.86
C ILE A 153 -4.94 -19.85 21.70
N GLU A 154 -4.80 -18.59 21.28
CA GLU A 154 -3.80 -18.19 20.28
C GLU A 154 -2.58 -17.60 21.00
N VAL A 155 -1.37 -17.93 20.52
CA VAL A 155 -0.11 -17.40 21.07
C VAL A 155 0.70 -16.80 19.93
N ASN A 156 0.84 -15.48 19.92
CA ASN A 156 1.47 -14.76 18.80
C ASN A 156 2.95 -14.48 19.06
N THR A 157 3.77 -14.74 18.04
CA THR A 157 5.21 -14.42 18.04
C THR A 157 5.48 -12.93 17.82
N CYS A 158 6.65 -12.46 18.26
CA CYS A 158 7.10 -11.08 18.05
C CYS A 158 7.77 -10.83 16.67
N GLY A 159 7.51 -11.64 15.64
CA GLY A 159 8.05 -11.39 14.29
C GLY A 159 9.59 -11.47 14.18
N ALA A 160 10.25 -12.19 15.10
CA ALA A 160 11.70 -12.26 15.24
C ALA A 160 12.42 -13.07 14.14
N SER A 161 11.70 -13.72 13.23
CA SER A 161 12.33 -14.39 12.09
C SER A 161 12.87 -13.35 11.09
N HIS A 162 14.18 -13.36 10.85
CA HIS A 162 14.85 -12.50 9.86
C HIS A 162 14.33 -12.66 8.43
N ARG A 163 13.46 -13.64 8.15
CA ARG A 163 12.91 -13.91 6.81
C ARG A 163 11.41 -13.68 6.69
N ASP A 164 10.76 -13.31 7.78
CA ASP A 164 9.32 -13.03 7.78
C ASP A 164 9.08 -11.53 7.91
N PHE A 165 9.12 -10.85 6.78
CA PHE A 165 8.93 -9.41 6.69
C PHE A 165 7.45 -9.03 6.76
N VAL A 166 6.55 -9.94 6.36
CA VAL A 166 5.09 -9.76 6.45
C VAL A 166 4.63 -9.54 7.88
N SER A 167 5.19 -10.25 8.87
CA SER A 167 4.87 -10.04 10.29
C SER A 167 5.35 -8.69 10.84
N LYS A 168 6.27 -8.01 10.13
CA LYS A 168 6.72 -6.66 10.47
C LYS A 168 5.86 -5.57 9.84
N VAL A 169 4.89 -5.91 8.99
CA VAL A 169 3.97 -4.93 8.43
C VAL A 169 2.79 -4.75 9.39
N ASN A 170 2.51 -3.51 9.76
CA ASN A 170 1.30 -3.13 10.46
C ASN A 170 0.39 -2.31 9.53
N PRO A 171 -0.61 -2.93 8.88
CA PRO A 171 -1.55 -2.23 8.00
C PRO A 171 -2.39 -1.16 8.69
N PHE A 172 -2.51 -1.17 10.02
CA PHE A 172 -3.39 -0.24 10.73
C PHE A 172 -2.83 1.18 10.87
N ILE A 173 -1.52 1.37 10.66
CA ILE A 173 -0.85 2.67 10.77
C ILE A 173 -1.57 3.71 9.89
N GLU A 174 -2.01 4.82 10.50
CA GLU A 174 -2.73 5.94 9.86
C GLU A 174 -4.07 5.63 9.14
N THR A 175 -4.66 4.47 9.34
CA THR A 175 -5.99 4.14 8.76
C THR A 175 -7.12 5.11 9.15
N THR A 176 -6.99 5.86 10.23
CA THR A 176 -8.01 6.87 10.61
C THR A 176 -8.07 8.07 9.66
N ARG A 177 -7.05 8.28 8.81
CA ARG A 177 -6.93 9.41 7.88
C ARG A 177 -6.78 9.01 6.41
N GLY A 178 -6.42 7.75 6.13
CA GLY A 178 -6.17 7.24 4.79
C GLY A 178 -7.30 7.43 3.76
N ARG A 179 -6.93 7.28 2.49
CA ARG A 179 -7.88 7.23 1.36
C ARG A 179 -8.56 5.87 1.25
N TYR A 180 -9.62 5.76 0.44
CA TYR A 180 -10.36 4.51 0.20
C TYR A 180 -9.47 3.31 -0.13
N PHE A 181 -8.41 3.54 -0.91
CA PHE A 181 -7.46 2.51 -1.35
C PHE A 181 -6.20 2.40 -0.49
N PHE A 182 -6.21 2.97 0.72
CA PHE A 182 -5.07 2.96 1.63
C PHE A 182 -4.87 1.60 2.33
N PHE A 183 -5.95 1.04 2.86
CA PHE A 183 -5.93 -0.23 3.59
C PHE A 183 -6.42 -1.35 2.67
N VAL A 184 -5.50 -2.08 2.05
CA VAL A 184 -5.83 -3.13 1.07
C VAL A 184 -5.06 -4.41 1.40
N THR A 185 -5.59 -5.19 2.35
CA THR A 185 -4.95 -6.42 2.83
C THR A 185 -5.03 -7.57 1.82
N GLY A 186 -6.11 -7.66 1.03
CA GLY A 186 -6.26 -8.64 -0.04
C GLY A 186 -5.73 -8.16 -1.39
N SER A 187 -4.44 -7.89 -1.46
CA SER A 187 -3.74 -7.67 -2.73
C SER A 187 -2.31 -8.22 -2.68
N LEU A 188 -1.80 -8.65 -3.83
CA LEU A 188 -0.37 -8.84 -4.06
C LEU A 188 0.28 -7.50 -4.45
N PRO A 189 1.62 -7.39 -4.51
CA PRO A 189 2.27 -6.20 -5.04
C PRO A 189 1.69 -5.79 -6.40
N PHE A 190 1.10 -4.60 -6.47
CA PHE A 190 0.41 -4.05 -7.64
C PHE A 190 -0.72 -4.94 -8.22
N GLY A 191 -1.35 -5.79 -7.39
CA GLY A 191 -2.40 -6.71 -7.84
C GLY A 191 -3.56 -5.98 -8.53
N MET A 192 -4.20 -6.61 -9.52
CA MET A 192 -5.41 -6.07 -10.16
C MET A 192 -6.61 -6.14 -9.22
N ILE A 193 -6.75 -7.23 -8.47
CA ILE A 193 -7.75 -7.31 -7.41
C ILE A 193 -7.18 -6.73 -6.12
N SER A 194 -8.00 -5.92 -5.46
CA SER A 194 -7.65 -5.17 -4.26
C SER A 194 -8.81 -5.27 -3.29
N ALA A 195 -8.96 -6.44 -2.66
CA ALA A 195 -10.07 -6.73 -1.77
C ALA A 195 -9.73 -6.35 -0.32
N ALA A 196 -10.68 -5.76 0.40
CA ALA A 196 -10.53 -5.42 1.83
C ALA A 196 -11.92 -5.15 2.45
N PRO A 197 -12.06 -5.22 3.79
CA PRO A 197 -13.29 -4.79 4.44
C PRO A 197 -13.48 -3.27 4.33
N LEU A 198 -14.72 -2.87 4.05
CA LEU A 198 -15.18 -1.50 4.04
C LEU A 198 -15.83 -1.16 5.38
N THR A 199 -15.27 -0.23 6.14
CA THR A 199 -15.86 0.25 7.41
C THR A 199 -16.37 1.69 7.32
N ARG A 200 -16.01 2.43 6.25
CA ARG A 200 -16.56 3.74 5.90
C ARG A 200 -16.66 3.92 4.39
N ASN A 201 -17.87 4.04 3.88
CA ASN A 201 -18.14 4.32 2.47
C ASN A 201 -17.91 5.81 2.10
N LYS A 202 -16.64 6.23 2.06
CA LYS A 202 -16.16 7.55 1.62
C LYS A 202 -14.73 7.46 1.11
N ASN A 203 -14.24 8.50 0.41
CA ASN A 203 -12.88 8.45 -0.16
C ASN A 203 -11.76 8.95 0.74
N GLN A 204 -11.91 10.05 1.48
CA GLN A 204 -10.83 10.67 2.27
C GLN A 204 -11.13 10.71 3.77
N TYR A 205 -10.11 11.05 4.58
CA TYR A 205 -10.19 11.21 6.02
C TYR A 205 -10.58 9.90 6.73
N GLY A 206 -9.88 8.83 6.35
CA GLY A 206 -10.11 7.45 6.77
C GLY A 206 -11.31 6.86 6.04
N GLY A 207 -11.26 6.92 4.71
CA GLY A 207 -12.20 6.24 3.82
C GLY A 207 -11.78 4.79 3.56
N GLY A 208 -12.70 3.93 3.14
CA GLY A 208 -12.41 2.50 3.03
C GLY A 208 -12.43 1.87 4.42
N TYR A 209 -11.25 1.64 4.99
CA TYR A 209 -11.10 1.14 6.35
C TYR A 209 -10.66 2.24 7.31
N ASN A 210 -11.39 2.39 8.40
CA ASN A 210 -11.06 3.27 9.52
C ASN A 210 -11.05 2.47 10.82
N TYR A 211 -9.93 2.49 11.54
CA TYR A 211 -9.78 1.79 12.83
C TYR A 211 -10.79 2.23 13.89
N ASN A 212 -11.34 3.44 13.82
CA ASN A 212 -12.34 3.88 14.80
C ASN A 212 -13.78 3.47 14.42
N SER A 213 -13.99 2.79 13.30
CA SER A 213 -15.30 2.25 12.93
C SER A 213 -15.52 0.89 13.58
N THR A 214 -16.72 0.67 14.10
CA THR A 214 -17.11 -0.58 14.77
C THR A 214 -18.02 -1.46 13.91
N GLU A 215 -18.16 -1.15 12.61
CA GLU A 215 -19.06 -1.83 11.68
C GLU A 215 -18.34 -2.12 10.35
N ILE A 216 -18.60 -3.32 9.79
CA ILE A 216 -18.25 -3.69 8.42
C ILE A 216 -19.48 -3.53 7.53
N LEU A 217 -19.32 -2.80 6.43
CA LEU A 217 -20.34 -2.48 5.43
C LEU A 217 -20.34 -3.48 4.25
N GLY A 218 -19.24 -4.21 4.09
CA GLY A 218 -19.03 -5.22 3.05
C GLY A 218 -17.55 -5.40 2.71
N PHE A 219 -17.28 -6.20 1.69
CA PHE A 219 -15.94 -6.51 1.18
C PHE A 219 -15.88 -6.17 -0.32
N PRO A 220 -15.59 -4.91 -0.71
CA PRO A 220 -15.40 -4.54 -2.10
C PRO A 220 -14.20 -5.26 -2.71
N GLN A 221 -14.31 -5.64 -3.99
CA GLN A 221 -13.25 -6.34 -4.73
C GLN A 221 -12.27 -5.39 -5.42
N VAL A 222 -12.59 -4.09 -5.44
CA VAL A 222 -11.78 -3.04 -6.07
C VAL A 222 -11.59 -1.89 -5.08
N HIS A 223 -10.35 -1.70 -4.62
CA HIS A 223 -9.86 -0.56 -3.86
C HIS A 223 -8.73 0.12 -4.63
N ASP A 224 -9.06 1.02 -5.55
CA ASP A 224 -8.07 1.64 -6.44
C ASP A 224 -8.43 3.11 -6.75
N TRP A 225 -7.48 3.87 -7.32
CA TRP A 225 -7.67 5.26 -7.71
C TRP A 225 -8.83 5.42 -8.68
N MET A 226 -9.88 6.12 -8.24
CA MET A 226 -11.13 6.38 -8.96
C MET A 226 -11.82 5.12 -9.51
N LEU A 227 -11.55 3.97 -8.91
CA LEU A 227 -12.15 2.69 -9.24
C LEU A 227 -12.55 1.96 -7.95
N SER A 228 -13.81 1.59 -7.90
CA SER A 228 -14.40 0.84 -6.78
C SER A 228 -15.62 0.10 -7.26
N GLY A 229 -16.07 -0.86 -6.45
CA GLY A 229 -17.31 -1.59 -6.69
C GLY A 229 -17.13 -3.09 -6.55
N ILE A 230 -18.21 -3.81 -6.90
CA ILE A 230 -18.42 -5.24 -6.68
C ILE A 230 -18.17 -5.59 -5.22
N THR A 231 -19.23 -5.65 -4.42
CA THR A 231 -19.10 -5.85 -2.98
C THR A 231 -19.71 -7.17 -2.58
N LEU A 232 -18.91 -8.02 -1.93
CA LEU A 232 -19.39 -9.23 -1.26
C LEU A 232 -19.78 -8.90 0.18
N MET A 233 -20.85 -9.51 0.68
CA MET A 233 -21.17 -9.48 2.12
C MET A 233 -21.83 -10.82 2.51
N PRO A 234 -21.14 -11.67 3.29
CA PRO A 234 -21.75 -12.88 3.82
C PRO A 234 -22.67 -12.50 5.00
N THR A 235 -23.86 -13.08 5.04
CA THR A 235 -24.89 -12.81 6.06
C THR A 235 -25.58 -14.10 6.45
N THR A 236 -26.14 -14.17 7.65
CA THR A 236 -27.03 -15.26 8.09
C THR A 236 -28.42 -14.73 8.41
N GLY A 237 -29.44 -15.56 8.19
CA GLY A 237 -30.84 -15.21 8.43
C GLY A 237 -31.40 -14.16 7.46
N ASP A 238 -32.44 -13.46 7.91
CA ASP A 238 -33.15 -12.47 7.09
C ASP A 238 -32.42 -11.12 7.08
N VAL A 239 -32.22 -10.58 5.87
CA VAL A 239 -31.53 -9.31 5.66
C VAL A 239 -32.35 -8.41 4.74
N ARG A 240 -32.52 -7.15 5.15
CA ARG A 240 -33.24 -6.13 4.36
C ARG A 240 -32.32 -5.52 3.30
N VAL A 241 -32.15 -6.22 2.19
CA VAL A 241 -31.25 -5.79 1.08
C VAL A 241 -31.62 -4.45 0.44
N SER A 242 -32.89 -4.04 0.53
CA SER A 242 -33.37 -2.74 0.04
C SER A 242 -32.87 -1.55 0.87
N GLU A 243 -32.43 -1.77 2.12
CA GLU A 243 -31.83 -0.73 2.97
C GLU A 243 -30.32 -0.53 2.69
N GLY A 244 -29.75 -1.30 1.75
CA GLY A 244 -28.33 -1.23 1.40
C GLY A 244 -27.43 -1.60 2.57
N GLU A 245 -26.29 -0.90 2.69
CA GLU A 245 -25.32 -1.08 3.78
C GLU A 245 -25.95 -0.98 5.17
N ASN A 246 -27.00 -0.16 5.36
CA ASN A 246 -27.69 -0.06 6.64
C ASN A 246 -28.46 -1.33 7.02
N GLY A 247 -28.94 -2.09 6.02
CA GLY A 247 -29.67 -3.34 6.24
C GLY A 247 -28.75 -4.52 6.57
N TRP A 248 -27.57 -4.59 5.95
CA TRP A 248 -26.68 -5.76 6.05
C TRP A 248 -25.37 -5.54 6.82
N LYS A 249 -25.02 -4.32 7.24
CA LYS A 249 -23.80 -4.12 8.02
C LYS A 249 -23.78 -4.97 9.29
N SER A 250 -22.58 -5.34 9.73
CA SER A 250 -22.35 -6.09 10.97
C SER A 250 -21.40 -5.32 11.89
N PRO A 251 -21.64 -5.30 13.21
CA PRO A 251 -20.60 -4.96 14.16
C PRO A 251 -19.42 -5.93 14.05
N PHE A 252 -18.22 -5.45 14.41
CA PHE A 252 -17.01 -6.26 14.58
C PHE A 252 -16.16 -5.67 15.72
N ARG A 253 -15.17 -6.44 16.17
CA ARG A 253 -14.17 -6.03 17.17
C ARG A 253 -12.76 -6.22 16.60
N HIS A 254 -11.80 -5.41 17.06
CA HIS A 254 -10.40 -5.57 16.68
C HIS A 254 -9.73 -6.74 17.41
N GLU A 255 -10.23 -7.11 18.60
CA GLU A 255 -9.80 -8.29 19.32
C GLU A 255 -10.10 -9.54 18.48
N GLY A 256 -9.04 -10.25 18.05
CA GLY A 256 -9.11 -11.40 17.15
C GLY A 256 -9.11 -11.07 15.66
N GLU A 257 -9.15 -9.78 15.29
CA GLU A 257 -8.92 -9.35 13.92
C GLU A 257 -7.45 -9.50 13.56
N ILE A 258 -7.18 -10.11 12.41
CA ILE A 258 -5.83 -10.22 11.86
C ILE A 258 -5.82 -9.53 10.51
N ALA A 259 -4.96 -8.52 10.34
CA ALA A 259 -4.75 -7.83 9.07
C ALA A 259 -3.27 -7.87 8.69
N ARG A 260 -2.96 -8.44 7.52
CA ARG A 260 -1.60 -8.56 6.99
C ARG A 260 -1.58 -8.39 5.47
N PRO A 261 -0.43 -8.06 4.87
CA PRO A 261 -0.25 -8.18 3.43
C PRO A 261 -0.63 -9.58 2.92
N GLY A 262 -1.66 -9.64 2.08
CA GLY A 262 -2.18 -10.87 1.48
C GLY A 262 -3.20 -11.64 2.33
N TYR A 263 -3.53 -11.24 3.57
CA TYR A 263 -4.46 -11.98 4.43
C TYR A 263 -5.23 -11.09 5.42
N HIS A 264 -6.53 -11.33 5.56
CA HIS A 264 -7.37 -10.70 6.58
C HIS A 264 -8.35 -11.71 7.19
N ARG A 265 -8.43 -11.76 8.53
CA ARG A 265 -9.48 -12.47 9.28
C ARG A 265 -10.26 -11.49 10.16
N VAL A 266 -11.58 -11.56 10.12
CA VAL A 266 -12.47 -10.78 11.00
C VAL A 266 -13.74 -11.56 11.31
N PHE A 267 -14.36 -11.27 12.46
CA PHE A 267 -15.64 -11.87 12.86
C PHE A 267 -16.79 -10.87 12.68
N LEU A 268 -17.87 -11.31 12.02
CA LEU A 268 -19.10 -10.54 11.85
C LEU A 268 -20.07 -10.87 12.98
N GLU A 269 -20.07 -10.05 14.04
CA GLU A 269 -20.82 -10.29 15.29
C GLU A 269 -22.32 -10.47 15.05
N LYS A 270 -22.93 -9.71 14.13
CA LYS A 270 -24.37 -9.83 13.82
C LYS A 270 -24.74 -11.20 13.24
N TYR A 271 -23.80 -11.83 12.54
CA TYR A 271 -24.06 -13.01 11.73
C TYR A 271 -23.45 -14.29 12.29
N ASN A 272 -22.65 -14.19 13.35
CA ASN A 272 -21.84 -15.28 13.89
C ASN A 272 -21.02 -15.97 12.79
N LEU A 273 -20.31 -15.17 12.00
CA LEU A 273 -19.53 -15.63 10.86
C LEU A 273 -18.08 -15.19 10.98
N TRP A 274 -17.17 -16.16 10.90
CA TRP A 274 -15.78 -15.87 10.55
C TRP A 274 -15.70 -15.56 9.06
N VAL A 275 -14.96 -14.49 8.74
CA VAL A 275 -14.59 -14.13 7.38
C VAL A 275 -13.08 -14.09 7.28
N GLU A 276 -12.53 -14.97 6.46
CA GLU A 276 -11.12 -14.96 6.08
C GLU A 276 -10.99 -14.68 4.59
N GLN A 277 -9.99 -13.85 4.24
CA GLN A 277 -9.75 -13.38 2.89
C GLN A 277 -8.25 -13.46 2.56
N THR A 278 -7.94 -13.96 1.37
CA THR A 278 -6.62 -13.88 0.72
C THR A 278 -6.82 -13.53 -0.76
N SER A 279 -5.75 -13.24 -1.49
CA SER A 279 -5.83 -13.05 -2.94
C SER A 279 -4.53 -13.40 -3.66
N LEU A 280 -4.64 -13.63 -4.97
CA LEU A 280 -3.53 -13.50 -5.91
C LEU A 280 -3.75 -12.23 -6.76
N ASP A 281 -3.13 -12.14 -7.94
CA ASP A 281 -3.11 -10.92 -8.76
C ASP A 281 -4.52 -10.46 -9.18
N ARG A 282 -5.40 -11.38 -9.58
CA ARG A 282 -6.73 -11.07 -10.19
C ARG A 282 -7.90 -11.78 -9.51
N VAL A 283 -7.61 -12.64 -8.53
CA VAL A 283 -8.59 -13.50 -7.87
C VAL A 283 -8.51 -13.34 -6.36
N SER A 284 -9.63 -13.01 -5.74
CA SER A 284 -9.82 -13.02 -4.30
C SER A 284 -10.39 -14.38 -3.90
N PHE A 285 -9.98 -14.84 -2.73
CA PHE A 285 -10.39 -16.12 -2.20
C PHE A 285 -10.84 -15.93 -0.75
N TYR A 286 -12.06 -16.38 -0.45
CA TYR A 286 -12.67 -16.28 0.86
C TYR A 286 -12.95 -17.65 1.44
N ARG A 287 -12.86 -17.74 2.77
CA ARG A 287 -13.42 -18.80 3.60
C ARG A 287 -14.38 -18.15 4.61
N PHE A 288 -15.63 -18.58 4.59
CA PHE A 288 -16.65 -18.18 5.55
C PHE A 288 -16.99 -19.37 6.43
N GLN A 289 -17.04 -19.19 7.75
CA GLN A 289 -17.40 -20.27 8.68
C GLN A 289 -18.47 -19.82 9.66
N TYR A 290 -19.54 -20.61 9.79
CA TYR A 290 -20.62 -20.32 10.74
C TYR A 290 -20.27 -20.80 12.15
N ALA A 291 -20.27 -19.86 13.09
CA ALA A 291 -19.91 -20.07 14.49
C ALA A 291 -21.12 -20.15 15.43
N GLY A 292 -22.30 -19.70 14.97
CA GLY A 292 -23.53 -19.71 15.78
C GLY A 292 -24.11 -21.11 15.99
N PRO A 293 -25.11 -21.25 16.88
CA PRO A 293 -25.68 -22.54 17.25
C PRO A 293 -26.60 -23.13 16.17
N GLY A 294 -26.50 -24.44 15.97
CA GLY A 294 -27.45 -25.21 15.16
C GLY A 294 -27.34 -24.93 13.66
N LYS A 295 -28.50 -24.79 13.00
CA LYS A 295 -28.59 -24.59 11.54
C LYS A 295 -28.97 -23.15 11.22
N THR A 296 -28.48 -22.65 10.09
CA THR A 296 -28.81 -21.34 9.56
C THR A 296 -28.77 -21.34 8.03
N ASP A 297 -29.24 -20.26 7.41
CA ASP A 297 -29.10 -20.02 5.99
C ASP A 297 -28.09 -18.89 5.77
N LEU A 298 -26.96 -19.21 5.13
CA LEU A 298 -26.03 -18.20 4.63
C LEU A 298 -26.64 -17.54 3.39
N GLY A 299 -26.80 -16.22 3.44
CA GLY A 299 -26.98 -15.37 2.28
C GLY A 299 -25.68 -14.66 1.92
N LEU A 300 -25.01 -15.09 0.85
CA LEU A 300 -23.90 -14.34 0.27
C LEU A 300 -24.44 -13.26 -0.66
N LEU A 301 -24.38 -12.01 -0.22
CA LEU A 301 -24.79 -10.86 -1.01
C LEU A 301 -23.67 -10.47 -1.97
N LEU A 302 -24.02 -10.29 -3.24
CA LEU A 302 -23.20 -9.67 -4.26
C LEU A 302 -23.86 -8.36 -4.68
N ASN A 303 -23.42 -7.24 -4.08
CA ASN A 303 -23.92 -5.91 -4.40
C ASN A 303 -23.22 -5.34 -5.64
N LEU A 304 -24.04 -4.93 -6.60
CA LEU A 304 -23.68 -4.42 -7.93
C LEU A 304 -24.32 -3.05 -8.22
N GLY A 305 -24.88 -2.40 -7.20
CA GLY A 305 -25.53 -1.09 -7.27
C GLY A 305 -25.14 -0.18 -6.10
N GLY A 306 -25.60 1.07 -6.15
CA GLY A 306 -25.19 2.11 -5.19
C GLY A 306 -23.82 2.71 -5.49
N TYR A 307 -23.33 3.54 -4.58
CA TYR A 307 -21.98 4.13 -4.68
C TYR A 307 -21.03 3.44 -3.71
N VAL A 308 -19.76 3.36 -4.09
CA VAL A 308 -18.65 2.93 -3.23
C VAL A 308 -17.54 3.98 -3.35
N ALA A 309 -17.18 4.62 -2.24
CA ALA A 309 -16.31 5.78 -2.18
C ALA A 309 -16.76 6.91 -3.12
N THR A 310 -16.03 7.13 -4.22
CA THR A 310 -16.29 8.22 -5.19
C THR A 310 -16.72 7.72 -6.56
N THR A 311 -17.28 6.52 -6.63
CA THR A 311 -17.76 5.91 -7.87
C THR A 311 -19.12 5.26 -7.65
N THR A 312 -19.97 5.33 -8.67
CA THR A 312 -21.35 4.82 -8.64
C THR A 312 -21.49 3.62 -9.58
N MET A 313 -21.99 2.52 -9.05
CA MET A 313 -22.33 1.32 -9.80
C MET A 313 -23.73 1.42 -10.40
N THR A 314 -23.84 1.06 -11.67
CA THR A 314 -25.08 1.10 -12.47
C THR A 314 -25.10 -0.07 -13.45
N ASN A 315 -26.27 -0.30 -14.07
CA ASN A 315 -26.46 -1.32 -15.12
C ASN A 315 -26.00 -2.72 -14.68
N ALA A 316 -26.30 -3.09 -13.43
CA ALA A 316 -25.95 -4.38 -12.87
C ALA A 316 -26.52 -5.51 -13.73
N LYS A 317 -25.67 -6.48 -14.06
CA LYS A 317 -26.09 -7.75 -14.65
C LYS A 317 -25.43 -8.89 -13.90
N ALA A 318 -26.22 -9.90 -13.56
CA ALA A 318 -25.73 -11.14 -12.97
C ALA A 318 -26.44 -12.33 -13.61
N ARG A 319 -25.74 -13.44 -13.81
CA ARG A 319 -26.29 -14.68 -14.37
C ARG A 319 -25.79 -15.88 -13.58
N LYS A 320 -26.71 -16.78 -13.20
CA LYS A 320 -26.42 -18.11 -12.69
C LYS A 320 -25.97 -18.99 -13.86
N VAL A 321 -24.69 -19.34 -13.89
CA VAL A 321 -24.11 -20.20 -14.94
C VAL A 321 -24.30 -21.67 -14.59
N SER A 322 -24.14 -21.99 -13.31
CA SER A 322 -24.36 -23.30 -12.73
C SER A 322 -24.72 -23.13 -11.24
N PRO A 323 -25.06 -24.20 -10.50
CA PRO A 323 -25.22 -24.13 -9.05
C PRO A 323 -23.98 -23.60 -8.31
N THR A 324 -22.79 -23.62 -8.90
CA THR A 324 -21.53 -23.19 -8.25
C THR A 324 -20.85 -22.01 -8.95
N GLU A 325 -21.50 -21.37 -9.94
CA GLU A 325 -20.89 -20.29 -10.72
C GLU A 325 -21.88 -19.17 -11.05
N ILE A 326 -21.48 -17.93 -10.75
CA ILE A 326 -22.16 -16.69 -11.16
C ILE A 326 -21.19 -15.80 -11.92
N GLU A 327 -21.70 -15.08 -12.90
CA GLU A 327 -20.92 -14.09 -13.64
C GLU A 327 -21.74 -12.83 -13.90
N GLY A 328 -21.07 -11.76 -14.35
CA GLY A 328 -21.79 -10.56 -14.75
C GLY A 328 -20.92 -9.37 -15.10
N GLU A 329 -21.59 -8.22 -15.21
CA GLU A 329 -20.97 -6.92 -15.44
C GLU A 329 -21.65 -5.83 -14.62
N VAL A 330 -20.88 -4.80 -14.29
CA VAL A 330 -21.36 -3.54 -13.73
C VAL A 330 -20.71 -2.37 -14.46
N THR A 331 -21.46 -1.29 -14.66
CA THR A 331 -20.92 -0.03 -15.18
C THR A 331 -20.66 0.92 -14.01
N THR A 332 -19.42 1.38 -13.91
CA THR A 332 -18.99 2.38 -12.94
C THR A 332 -18.92 3.76 -13.57
N MET A 333 -19.62 4.71 -12.97
CA MET A 333 -19.65 6.10 -13.40
C MET A 333 -19.37 7.04 -12.24
N GLY A 334 -18.95 8.24 -12.56
CA GLY A 334 -18.57 9.23 -11.56
C GLY A 334 -17.19 8.99 -10.97
N ARG A 335 -16.35 10.01 -11.07
CA ARG A 335 -14.95 10.02 -10.64
C ARG A 335 -14.63 11.44 -10.19
N LEU A 336 -14.44 11.64 -8.89
CA LEU A 336 -14.33 12.98 -8.30
C LEU A 336 -13.18 13.80 -8.88
N TRP A 337 -12.06 13.15 -9.18
CA TRP A 337 -10.82 13.83 -9.57
C TRP A 337 -10.49 13.75 -11.07
N GLY A 338 -11.19 12.95 -11.86
CA GLY A 338 -10.95 12.81 -13.30
C GLY A 338 -10.97 11.36 -13.78
N GLY A 339 -10.79 11.18 -15.09
CA GLY A 339 -10.78 9.88 -15.74
C GLY A 339 -11.91 9.71 -16.78
N PRO A 340 -12.07 8.50 -17.32
CA PRO A 340 -13.19 8.15 -18.20
C PRO A 340 -14.54 8.34 -17.49
N ASP A 341 -15.57 8.84 -18.18
CA ASP A 341 -16.90 9.04 -17.61
C ASP A 341 -17.63 7.73 -17.26
N SER A 342 -17.32 6.64 -17.96
CA SER A 342 -17.93 5.32 -17.80
C SER A 342 -16.89 4.21 -17.98
N VAL A 343 -16.81 3.27 -17.03
CA VAL A 343 -15.91 2.10 -17.09
C VAL A 343 -16.70 0.85 -16.72
N LYS A 344 -16.52 -0.22 -17.49
CA LYS A 344 -17.14 -1.51 -17.18
C LYS A 344 -16.19 -2.37 -16.35
N ILE A 345 -16.77 -3.08 -15.38
CA ILE A 345 -16.09 -4.11 -14.62
C ILE A 345 -16.88 -5.40 -14.78
N TYR A 346 -16.19 -6.45 -15.19
CA TYR A 346 -16.72 -7.78 -15.39
C TYR A 346 -16.26 -8.67 -14.24
N PHE A 347 -17.07 -9.66 -13.89
CA PHE A 347 -16.72 -10.60 -12.83
C PHE A 347 -17.14 -12.03 -13.12
N ALA A 348 -16.41 -12.95 -12.51
CA ALA A 348 -16.78 -14.36 -12.39
C ALA A 348 -16.57 -14.79 -10.93
N LEU A 349 -17.51 -15.56 -10.39
CA LEU A 349 -17.50 -16.05 -9.02
C LEU A 349 -17.75 -17.56 -9.03
N GLN A 350 -16.91 -18.29 -8.29
CA GLN A 350 -17.06 -19.73 -8.06
C GLN A 350 -17.27 -20.03 -6.59
N LEU A 351 -18.05 -21.08 -6.33
CA LEU A 351 -18.42 -21.57 -5.01
C LEU A 351 -17.96 -23.03 -4.87
N ASP A 352 -17.47 -23.42 -3.70
CA ASP A 352 -17.09 -24.83 -3.44
C ASP A 352 -18.32 -25.72 -3.21
N LYS A 353 -19.42 -25.14 -2.71
CA LYS A 353 -20.72 -25.76 -2.52
C LYS A 353 -21.77 -25.18 -3.49
N PRO A 354 -22.75 -25.99 -3.95
CA PRO A 354 -23.83 -25.48 -4.80
C PRO A 354 -24.75 -24.54 -4.02
N MET A 355 -25.13 -23.41 -4.62
CA MET A 355 -26.18 -22.54 -4.13
C MET A 355 -27.54 -23.22 -4.30
N GLU A 356 -28.36 -23.23 -3.26
CA GLU A 356 -29.72 -23.77 -3.33
C GLU A 356 -30.67 -22.78 -4.00
N GLN A 357 -30.45 -21.49 -3.74
CA GLN A 357 -31.32 -20.40 -4.20
C GLN A 357 -30.50 -19.21 -4.68
N LEU A 358 -31.01 -18.52 -5.70
CA LEU A 358 -30.50 -17.22 -6.13
C LEU A 358 -31.64 -16.20 -6.12
N ASP A 359 -31.62 -15.29 -5.17
CA ASP A 359 -32.55 -14.16 -5.11
C ASP A 359 -31.89 -12.91 -5.69
N GLY A 360 -32.71 -11.93 -6.10
CA GLY A 360 -32.25 -10.67 -6.64
C GLY A 360 -32.95 -9.47 -6.01
N TRP A 361 -32.32 -8.31 -6.08
CA TRP A 361 -32.97 -7.04 -5.78
C TRP A 361 -32.55 -5.94 -6.74
N ASP A 362 -33.46 -5.01 -6.99
CA ASP A 362 -33.20 -3.72 -7.64
C ASP A 362 -34.05 -2.67 -6.95
N ASP A 363 -33.39 -1.77 -6.21
CA ASP A 363 -34.03 -0.79 -5.33
C ASP A 363 -34.94 -1.47 -4.28
N SER A 364 -36.24 -1.24 -4.34
CA SER A 364 -37.25 -1.85 -3.48
C SER A 364 -37.86 -3.13 -4.07
N THR A 365 -37.52 -3.47 -5.32
CA THR A 365 -38.06 -4.66 -5.99
C THR A 365 -37.23 -5.87 -5.59
N LEU A 366 -37.90 -6.92 -5.10
CA LEU A 366 -37.30 -8.20 -4.74
C LEU A 366 -37.70 -9.26 -5.76
N TYR A 367 -36.76 -10.12 -6.09
CA TYR A 367 -36.92 -11.26 -6.98
C TYR A 367 -36.48 -12.52 -6.27
N SER A 368 -37.19 -13.63 -6.49
CA SER A 368 -36.86 -14.92 -5.86
C SER A 368 -36.59 -15.98 -6.91
N ASP A 369 -35.61 -16.83 -6.61
CA ASP A 369 -35.17 -17.97 -7.45
C ASP A 369 -34.99 -17.61 -8.95
N ILE A 370 -34.22 -16.56 -9.18
CA ILE A 370 -33.90 -16.06 -10.52
C ILE A 370 -32.74 -16.83 -11.16
N SER A 371 -32.72 -16.87 -12.50
CA SER A 371 -31.53 -17.30 -13.26
C SER A 371 -30.64 -16.13 -13.68
N SER A 372 -31.17 -14.91 -13.70
CA SER A 372 -30.44 -13.70 -14.02
C SER A 372 -31.09 -12.44 -13.45
N LEU A 373 -30.30 -11.40 -13.28
CA LEU A 373 -30.71 -10.05 -12.89
C LEU A 373 -30.27 -9.05 -13.96
N THR A 374 -31.12 -8.05 -14.23
CA THR A 374 -30.76 -6.85 -14.98
C THR A 374 -31.34 -5.64 -14.25
N GLY A 375 -30.48 -4.80 -13.67
CA GLY A 375 -30.87 -3.62 -12.91
C GLY A 375 -31.17 -2.41 -13.79
N THR A 376 -32.02 -1.50 -13.29
CA THR A 376 -32.58 -0.34 -14.03
C THR A 376 -31.58 0.76 -14.42
N GLY A 377 -30.37 0.78 -13.82
CA GLY A 377 -29.31 1.72 -14.17
C GLY A 377 -29.54 3.18 -13.76
N LYS A 378 -30.53 3.45 -12.90
CA LYS A 378 -30.86 4.81 -12.45
C LYS A 378 -29.79 5.37 -11.52
N ALA A 379 -29.36 6.61 -11.78
CA ALA A 379 -28.48 7.37 -10.91
C ALA A 379 -28.94 8.84 -10.83
N LYS A 380 -28.79 9.48 -9.66
CA LYS A 380 -29.14 10.88 -9.39
C LYS A 380 -27.95 11.59 -8.75
N ALA A 381 -27.69 12.84 -9.12
CA ALA A 381 -26.59 13.59 -8.53
C ALA A 381 -26.86 13.85 -7.05
N ARG A 382 -25.90 13.51 -6.17
CA ARG A 382 -26.03 13.64 -4.72
C ARG A 382 -26.10 15.09 -4.27
N HIS A 383 -25.22 15.93 -4.82
CA HIS A 383 -25.22 17.38 -4.64
C HIS A 383 -24.86 18.09 -5.95
N LYS A 384 -25.28 19.36 -6.10
CA LYS A 384 -24.91 20.19 -7.26
C LYS A 384 -23.38 20.34 -7.31
N GLY A 385 -22.76 19.83 -8.37
CA GLY A 385 -21.31 19.92 -8.59
C GLY A 385 -20.50 18.70 -8.15
N MET A 386 -21.11 17.69 -7.52
CA MET A 386 -20.45 16.39 -7.33
C MET A 386 -20.48 15.58 -8.62
N THR A 387 -19.40 14.86 -8.90
CA THR A 387 -19.28 14.06 -10.13
C THR A 387 -19.64 12.58 -9.93
N TYR A 388 -19.88 12.13 -8.69
CA TYR A 388 -20.48 10.82 -8.39
C TYR A 388 -21.91 10.97 -7.87
N TYR A 389 -22.68 9.90 -8.02
CA TYR A 389 -24.14 9.91 -7.97
C TYR A 389 -24.66 8.96 -6.88
N ASP A 390 -25.83 9.27 -6.33
CA ASP A 390 -26.62 8.28 -5.60
C ASP A 390 -27.31 7.36 -6.62
N ALA A 391 -27.18 6.06 -6.43
CA ALA A 391 -27.90 5.04 -7.18
C ALA A 391 -28.58 4.09 -6.19
N PRO A 392 -29.73 3.50 -6.55
CA PRO A 392 -30.31 2.44 -5.75
C PRO A 392 -29.36 1.24 -5.63
N SER A 393 -29.46 0.55 -4.50
CA SER A 393 -28.86 -0.77 -4.27
C SER A 393 -29.42 -1.78 -5.28
N ALA A 394 -28.58 -2.63 -5.86
CA ALA A 394 -29.01 -3.70 -6.75
C ALA A 394 -28.01 -4.86 -6.72
N GLY A 395 -28.46 -6.11 -6.80
CA GLY A 395 -27.56 -7.26 -6.69
C GLY A 395 -28.28 -8.58 -6.52
N VAL A 396 -27.51 -9.62 -6.17
CA VAL A 396 -28.03 -10.98 -5.97
C VAL A 396 -27.62 -11.57 -4.63
N ARG A 397 -28.45 -12.44 -4.06
CA ARG A 397 -28.21 -13.19 -2.83
C ARG A 397 -28.15 -14.67 -3.16
N MET A 398 -26.99 -15.30 -2.93
CA MET A 398 -26.81 -16.74 -3.07
C MET A 398 -27.10 -17.41 -1.71
N GLY A 399 -28.06 -18.34 -1.67
CA GLY A 399 -28.50 -19.03 -0.47
C GLY A 399 -27.86 -20.41 -0.28
N PHE A 400 -27.41 -20.70 0.95
CA PHE A 400 -26.84 -21.99 1.32
C PHE A 400 -27.26 -22.38 2.75
N PRO A 401 -27.69 -23.62 2.99
CA PRO A 401 -27.86 -24.12 4.35
C PRO A 401 -26.49 -24.37 4.97
N LEU A 402 -26.32 -23.97 6.23
CA LEU A 402 -25.15 -24.23 7.04
C LEU A 402 -25.56 -24.80 8.40
N GLN A 403 -24.62 -25.49 9.03
CA GLN A 403 -24.65 -25.82 10.45
C GLN A 403 -23.38 -25.30 11.13
N THR A 404 -23.37 -25.25 12.46
CA THR A 404 -22.20 -24.82 13.24
C THR A 404 -20.93 -25.53 12.79
N GLY A 405 -19.87 -24.75 12.58
CA GLY A 405 -18.56 -25.21 12.14
C GLY A 405 -18.41 -25.41 10.63
N GLU A 406 -19.51 -25.40 9.86
CA GLU A 406 -19.42 -25.55 8.41
C GLU A 406 -18.86 -24.31 7.70
N GLU A 407 -18.07 -24.60 6.68
CA GLU A 407 -17.43 -23.60 5.83
C GLU A 407 -18.08 -23.52 4.44
N ILE A 408 -18.04 -22.33 3.85
CA ILE A 408 -18.21 -22.09 2.41
C ILE A 408 -16.99 -21.31 1.91
N LYS A 409 -16.48 -21.72 0.76
CA LYS A 409 -15.35 -21.06 0.12
C LYS A 409 -15.77 -20.42 -1.20
N VAL A 410 -15.25 -19.23 -1.45
CA VAL A 410 -15.66 -18.41 -2.61
C VAL A 410 -14.45 -17.82 -3.30
N LYS A 411 -14.34 -18.02 -4.61
CA LYS A 411 -13.35 -17.37 -5.45
C LYS A 411 -14.04 -16.31 -6.32
N CYS A 412 -13.55 -15.08 -6.31
CA CYS A 412 -14.06 -14.01 -7.17
C CYS A 412 -12.92 -13.44 -8.00
N ALA A 413 -13.14 -13.32 -9.31
CA ALA A 413 -12.21 -12.70 -10.23
C ALA A 413 -12.87 -11.53 -10.94
N ILE A 414 -12.07 -10.50 -11.23
CA ILE A 414 -12.51 -9.34 -12.01
C ILE A 414 -11.78 -9.29 -13.36
N SER A 415 -12.36 -8.56 -14.30
CA SER A 415 -11.74 -8.14 -15.56
C SER A 415 -12.28 -6.76 -15.95
N TYR A 416 -11.44 -5.94 -16.57
CA TYR A 416 -11.89 -4.68 -17.16
C TYR A 416 -12.25 -4.82 -18.64
N THR A 417 -12.17 -6.03 -19.21
CA THR A 417 -12.34 -6.25 -20.66
C THR A 417 -13.52 -7.14 -21.00
N SER A 418 -13.74 -8.25 -20.29
CA SER A 418 -14.82 -9.19 -20.58
C SER A 418 -15.10 -10.19 -19.44
N VAL A 419 -16.27 -10.82 -19.51
CA VAL A 419 -16.63 -11.94 -18.62
C VAL A 419 -15.76 -13.16 -18.90
N GLU A 420 -15.43 -13.40 -20.16
CA GLU A 420 -14.55 -14.49 -20.60
C GLU A 420 -13.16 -14.37 -19.96
N ASN A 421 -12.61 -13.14 -19.91
CA ASN A 421 -11.33 -12.90 -19.26
C ASN A 421 -11.43 -12.98 -17.73
N ALA A 422 -12.52 -12.52 -17.11
CA ALA A 422 -12.73 -12.73 -15.67
C ALA A 422 -12.72 -14.24 -15.31
N ARG A 423 -13.38 -15.08 -16.11
CA ARG A 423 -13.31 -16.54 -15.96
C ARG A 423 -11.91 -17.10 -16.18
N LEU A 424 -11.19 -16.59 -17.18
CA LEU A 424 -9.83 -17.04 -17.48
C LEU A 424 -8.87 -16.71 -16.33
N ASN A 425 -8.97 -15.51 -15.76
CA ASN A 425 -8.25 -15.10 -14.57
C ASN A 425 -8.52 -16.09 -13.42
N LEU A 426 -9.81 -16.35 -13.14
CA LEU A 426 -10.24 -17.27 -12.08
C LEU A 426 -9.63 -18.68 -12.24
N ARG A 427 -9.70 -19.25 -13.45
CA ARG A 427 -9.24 -20.63 -13.74
C ARG A 427 -7.72 -20.75 -13.84
N SER A 428 -7.00 -19.65 -14.05
CA SER A 428 -5.55 -19.67 -14.25
C SER A 428 -4.77 -19.53 -12.94
N GLU A 429 -5.21 -18.63 -12.05
CA GLU A 429 -4.48 -18.29 -10.82
C GLU A 429 -4.78 -19.27 -9.66
N ILE A 430 -6.06 -19.45 -9.26
CA ILE A 430 -6.43 -20.28 -8.10
C ILE A 430 -7.27 -21.49 -8.55
N LYS A 431 -6.60 -22.60 -8.86
CA LYS A 431 -7.22 -23.79 -9.46
C LYS A 431 -7.95 -24.69 -8.46
N ASP A 432 -7.41 -24.86 -7.27
CA ASP A 432 -7.98 -25.72 -6.22
C ASP A 432 -8.81 -24.91 -5.19
N TRP A 433 -9.17 -25.55 -4.08
CA TRP A 433 -9.92 -24.98 -2.95
C TRP A 433 -9.08 -24.96 -1.66
N ASP A 434 -7.75 -24.98 -1.79
CA ASP A 434 -6.82 -24.91 -0.66
C ASP A 434 -6.52 -23.46 -0.29
N PHE A 435 -7.36 -22.91 0.57
CA PHE A 435 -7.26 -21.54 1.06
C PHE A 435 -5.92 -21.27 1.77
N ASN A 436 -5.45 -22.21 2.58
CA ASN A 436 -4.22 -22.05 3.36
C ASN A 436 -2.99 -22.03 2.43
N ARG A 437 -2.98 -22.85 1.37
CA ARG A 437 -1.94 -22.80 0.33
C ARG A 437 -1.89 -21.44 -0.36
N THR A 438 -3.04 -20.86 -0.72
CA THR A 438 -3.08 -19.50 -1.31
C THR A 438 -2.59 -18.43 -0.32
N CYS A 439 -2.94 -18.53 0.96
CA CYS A 439 -2.40 -17.61 1.98
C CYS A 439 -0.87 -17.71 2.07
N ALA A 440 -0.33 -18.93 2.08
CA ALA A 440 1.12 -19.16 2.11
C ALA A 440 1.80 -18.64 0.84
N GLU A 441 1.19 -18.82 -0.33
CA GLU A 441 1.66 -18.27 -1.61
C GLU A 441 1.71 -16.74 -1.58
N ALA A 442 0.64 -16.07 -1.13
CA ALA A 442 0.60 -14.63 -0.99
C ALA A 442 1.65 -14.11 0.02
N ARG A 443 1.79 -14.76 1.18
CA ARG A 443 2.82 -14.42 2.19
C ARG A 443 4.22 -14.55 1.62
N ASN A 444 4.50 -15.62 0.87
CA ASN A 444 5.80 -15.85 0.25
C ASN A 444 6.15 -14.77 -0.79
N ILE A 445 5.18 -14.37 -1.62
CA ILE A 445 5.36 -13.29 -2.58
C ILE A 445 5.66 -11.97 -1.85
N TRP A 446 4.89 -11.63 -0.82
CA TRP A 446 5.16 -10.43 -0.04
C TRP A 446 6.53 -10.47 0.66
N ASN A 447 6.91 -11.61 1.24
CA ASN A 447 8.23 -11.78 1.85
C ASN A 447 9.37 -11.65 0.83
N ASP A 448 9.21 -12.15 -0.40
CA ASP A 448 10.21 -11.96 -1.47
C ASP A 448 10.38 -10.47 -1.82
N TYR A 449 9.27 -9.75 -2.00
CA TYR A 449 9.30 -8.34 -2.36
C TYR A 449 9.82 -7.45 -1.22
N LEU A 450 9.31 -7.60 0.00
CA LEU A 450 9.75 -6.84 1.17
C LEU A 450 11.20 -7.18 1.54
N GLY A 451 11.57 -8.44 1.43
CA GLY A 451 12.91 -8.96 1.72
C GLY A 451 13.99 -8.56 0.72
N ARG A 452 13.69 -7.73 -0.28
CA ARG A 452 14.71 -7.12 -1.14
C ARG A 452 15.50 -6.03 -0.44
N ILE A 453 14.94 -5.46 0.62
CA ILE A 453 15.66 -4.61 1.56
C ILE A 453 15.56 -5.22 2.96
N GLU A 454 16.63 -5.85 3.40
CA GLU A 454 16.73 -6.42 4.74
C GLU A 454 17.41 -5.41 5.67
N VAL A 455 16.85 -5.21 6.87
CA VAL A 455 17.40 -4.28 7.86
C VAL A 455 17.72 -4.99 9.18
N GLU A 456 18.83 -4.58 9.80
CA GLU A 456 19.25 -5.00 11.15
C GLU A 456 19.55 -3.75 11.99
N GLY A 457 19.31 -3.81 13.29
CA GLY A 457 19.40 -2.65 14.19
C GLY A 457 18.14 -1.78 14.19
N GLY A 458 18.23 -0.59 14.82
CA GLY A 458 17.06 0.25 15.11
C GLY A 458 16.10 -0.37 16.14
N THR A 459 15.03 0.34 16.48
CA THR A 459 13.96 -0.19 17.35
C THR A 459 12.99 -1.06 16.55
N GLU A 460 12.20 -1.88 17.25
CA GLU A 460 11.13 -2.67 16.64
C GLU A 460 10.13 -1.77 15.88
N ASP A 461 9.69 -0.67 16.49
CA ASP A 461 8.81 0.32 15.85
C ASP A 461 9.41 0.89 14.54
N GLN A 462 10.72 1.12 14.50
CA GLN A 462 11.38 1.61 13.28
C GLN A 462 11.38 0.55 12.18
N GLN A 463 11.57 -0.73 12.52
CA GLN A 463 11.47 -1.82 11.55
C GLN A 463 10.02 -1.99 11.08
N VAL A 464 9.05 -1.96 12.00
CA VAL A 464 7.62 -2.05 11.67
C VAL A 464 7.23 -0.92 10.73
N LYS A 465 7.61 0.31 11.07
CA LYS A 465 7.33 1.46 10.22
C LYS A 465 7.98 1.33 8.85
N PHE A 466 9.23 0.89 8.78
CA PHE A 466 9.93 0.69 7.52
C PHE A 466 9.25 -0.35 6.63
N TYR A 467 8.86 -1.51 7.16
CA TYR A 467 8.19 -2.54 6.36
C TYR A 467 6.75 -2.14 5.97
N THR A 468 6.03 -1.40 6.81
CA THR A 468 4.75 -0.78 6.41
C THR A 468 4.95 0.24 5.28
N ASP A 469 6.03 1.04 5.32
CA ASP A 469 6.35 1.96 4.21
C ASP A 469 6.62 1.21 2.91
N LEU A 470 7.38 0.11 2.95
CA LEU A 470 7.62 -0.72 1.77
C LEU A 470 6.34 -1.39 1.27
N TRP A 471 5.43 -1.78 2.16
CA TRP A 471 4.13 -2.29 1.78
C TRP A 471 3.35 -1.24 0.98
N HIS A 472 3.21 -0.01 1.46
CA HIS A 472 2.53 1.06 0.69
C HIS A 472 3.22 1.41 -0.63
N VAL A 473 4.56 1.36 -0.70
CA VAL A 473 5.36 1.52 -1.94
C VAL A 473 5.02 0.48 -3.00
N LEU A 474 4.57 -0.70 -2.59
CA LEU A 474 4.29 -1.86 -3.44
C LEU A 474 2.80 -2.19 -3.58
N LEU A 475 1.94 -1.60 -2.75
CA LEU A 475 0.52 -1.93 -2.67
C LEU A 475 -0.31 -1.27 -3.78
N GLY A 476 -0.13 0.03 -3.97
CA GLY A 476 -0.94 0.84 -4.88
C GLY A 476 -0.54 0.68 -6.36
N ARG A 477 -1.22 1.41 -7.25
CA ARG A 477 -1.04 1.38 -8.72
C ARG A 477 -1.36 0.03 -9.32
N HIS A 478 -2.64 -0.30 -9.32
CA HIS A 478 -3.11 -1.63 -9.62
C HIS A 478 -3.03 -1.95 -11.11
N LYS A 479 -2.67 -3.19 -11.43
CA LYS A 479 -2.74 -3.72 -12.80
C LYS A 479 -4.18 -3.63 -13.32
N ILE A 480 -4.32 -3.44 -14.64
CA ILE A 480 -5.62 -3.44 -15.32
C ILE A 480 -5.67 -4.43 -16.50
N ASP A 481 -4.61 -5.23 -16.69
CA ASP A 481 -4.55 -6.30 -17.69
C ASP A 481 -4.90 -7.67 -17.13
N ASP A 482 -5.64 -8.44 -17.91
CA ASP A 482 -5.99 -9.83 -17.67
C ASP A 482 -4.80 -10.77 -17.89
N VAL A 483 -4.89 -12.03 -17.44
CA VAL A 483 -3.79 -13.01 -17.52
C VAL A 483 -3.33 -13.29 -18.96
N ASN A 484 -4.23 -13.16 -19.94
CA ASN A 484 -3.92 -13.30 -21.35
C ASN A 484 -3.26 -12.04 -21.94
N GLY A 485 -3.12 -10.97 -21.17
CA GLY A 485 -2.56 -9.68 -21.58
C GLY A 485 -3.58 -8.71 -22.18
N ASP A 486 -4.87 -9.06 -22.22
CA ASP A 486 -5.92 -8.12 -22.64
C ASP A 486 -6.10 -7.01 -21.61
N TYR A 487 -6.31 -5.78 -22.05
CA TYR A 487 -6.50 -4.63 -21.19
C TYR A 487 -7.46 -3.60 -21.82
N PRO A 488 -8.10 -2.76 -20.99
CA PRO A 488 -9.01 -1.74 -21.47
C PRO A 488 -8.26 -0.52 -22.04
N ASP A 489 -8.72 0.01 -23.17
CA ASP A 489 -8.28 1.29 -23.73
C ASP A 489 -9.47 2.28 -23.77
N TYR A 490 -9.41 3.25 -22.88
CA TYR A 490 -10.32 4.40 -22.76
C TYR A 490 -9.61 5.73 -23.12
N THR A 491 -8.48 5.68 -23.83
CA THR A 491 -7.72 6.89 -24.21
C THR A 491 -8.36 7.69 -25.35
N ASP A 492 -9.29 7.07 -26.08
CA ASP A 492 -9.97 7.66 -27.23
C ASP A 492 -11.29 8.35 -26.79
N GLY A 493 -11.26 9.67 -26.59
CA GLY A 493 -12.40 10.46 -26.14
C GLY A 493 -12.14 11.96 -26.17
N GLU A 494 -13.06 12.75 -25.62
CA GLU A 494 -12.97 14.21 -25.57
C GLU A 494 -12.56 14.67 -24.17
N ARG A 495 -11.49 15.48 -24.08
CA ARG A 495 -11.06 16.07 -22.81
C ARG A 495 -12.03 17.17 -22.36
N ARG A 496 -12.54 17.06 -21.13
CA ARG A 496 -13.28 18.12 -20.43
C ARG A 496 -12.71 18.33 -19.03
N GLY A 497 -11.78 19.27 -18.90
CA GLY A 497 -11.06 19.49 -17.64
C GLY A 497 -10.15 18.29 -17.32
N SER A 498 -10.41 17.64 -16.18
CA SER A 498 -9.75 16.39 -15.77
C SER A 498 -10.48 15.11 -16.23
N GLN A 499 -11.65 15.24 -16.84
CA GLN A 499 -12.46 14.13 -17.33
C GLN A 499 -12.18 13.85 -18.81
N THR A 500 -12.38 12.60 -19.21
CA THR A 500 -12.47 12.20 -20.61
C THR A 500 -13.89 11.67 -20.84
N ILE A 501 -14.64 12.33 -21.73
CA ILE A 501 -16.05 12.01 -22.02
C ILE A 501 -16.19 11.47 -23.44
N ASN A 502 -17.38 10.94 -23.78
CA ASN A 502 -17.67 10.42 -25.12
C ASN A 502 -16.68 9.33 -25.56
N ILE A 503 -16.32 8.44 -24.63
CA ILE A 503 -15.28 7.44 -24.84
C ILE A 503 -15.64 6.45 -25.93
N ARG A 504 -14.65 6.14 -26.78
CA ARG A 504 -14.64 5.04 -27.75
C ARG A 504 -13.77 3.91 -27.23
N TYR A 505 -14.36 3.06 -26.38
CA TYR A 505 -13.70 1.92 -25.75
C TYR A 505 -13.13 0.92 -26.78
N LYS A 506 -11.93 0.39 -26.49
CA LYS A 506 -11.31 -0.72 -27.21
C LYS A 506 -10.72 -1.72 -26.21
N THR A 507 -10.83 -3.00 -26.49
CA THR A 507 -9.96 -4.01 -25.86
C THR A 507 -8.67 -4.10 -26.67
N ARG A 508 -7.52 -4.09 -26.00
CA ARG A 508 -6.20 -4.30 -26.60
C ARG A 508 -5.48 -5.45 -25.91
N THR A 509 -4.41 -5.93 -26.51
CA THR A 509 -3.58 -7.00 -25.93
C THR A 509 -2.13 -6.54 -25.85
N LEU A 510 -1.50 -6.76 -24.71
CA LEU A 510 -0.10 -6.44 -24.46
C LEU A 510 0.83 -7.19 -25.42
N PRO A 511 1.97 -6.58 -25.80
CA PRO A 511 3.00 -7.29 -26.55
C PRO A 511 3.55 -8.46 -25.72
N LYS A 512 3.86 -9.56 -26.42
CA LYS A 512 4.29 -10.83 -25.84
C LYS A 512 5.76 -11.12 -26.18
N ASP A 513 6.45 -11.82 -25.28
CA ASP A 513 7.74 -12.46 -25.60
C ASP A 513 7.57 -13.73 -26.46
N ALA A 514 8.68 -14.40 -26.76
CA ALA A 514 8.68 -15.62 -27.57
C ALA A 514 7.96 -16.80 -26.89
N GLU A 515 7.84 -16.75 -25.56
CA GLU A 515 7.17 -17.73 -24.71
C GLU A 515 5.68 -17.42 -24.51
N GLY A 516 5.18 -16.30 -25.03
CA GLY A 516 3.78 -15.89 -24.95
C GLY A 516 3.39 -15.19 -23.63
N LYS A 517 4.38 -14.75 -22.83
CA LYS A 517 4.15 -13.93 -21.64
C LYS A 517 4.14 -12.44 -22.01
N SER A 518 3.30 -11.66 -21.34
CA SER A 518 3.28 -10.20 -21.53
C SER A 518 4.63 -9.58 -21.13
N LEU A 519 5.17 -8.70 -21.97
CA LEU A 519 6.47 -8.05 -21.73
C LEU A 519 6.44 -7.11 -20.51
N PHE A 520 5.30 -6.49 -20.28
CA PHE A 520 5.00 -5.57 -19.19
C PHE A 520 3.50 -5.59 -18.87
N HIS A 521 3.07 -4.87 -17.83
CA HIS A 521 1.67 -4.72 -17.43
C HIS A 521 1.12 -3.30 -17.66
N MET A 522 -0.21 -3.20 -17.75
CA MET A 522 -0.90 -1.90 -17.78
C MET A 522 -1.39 -1.56 -16.37
N TYR A 523 -1.32 -0.28 -15.98
CA TYR A 523 -1.59 0.15 -14.62
C TYR A 523 -2.54 1.35 -14.52
N ASN A 524 -3.36 1.37 -13.48
CA ASN A 524 -4.15 2.51 -13.01
C ASN A 524 -3.41 3.23 -11.88
N SER A 525 -3.28 4.57 -11.91
CA SER A 525 -2.60 5.34 -10.85
C SER A 525 -2.80 6.86 -11.00
N ASP A 526 -2.84 7.60 -9.89
CA ASP A 526 -2.66 9.06 -9.88
C ASP A 526 -1.25 9.53 -9.53
N ALA A 527 -0.43 8.64 -8.97
CA ALA A 527 0.72 9.05 -8.19
C ALA A 527 2.04 8.94 -8.99
N PHE A 528 2.19 9.80 -9.99
CA PHE A 528 3.48 10.06 -10.66
C PHE A 528 4.00 11.48 -10.41
N TRP A 529 3.11 12.41 -10.05
CA TRP A 529 3.47 13.80 -9.78
C TRP A 529 4.54 13.88 -8.69
N LEU A 530 5.69 14.46 -9.05
CA LEU A 530 6.85 14.67 -8.20
C LEU A 530 7.54 13.41 -7.64
N THR A 531 7.37 12.26 -8.29
CA THR A 531 8.00 10.98 -7.87
C THR A 531 9.52 10.93 -7.97
N GLN A 532 10.17 11.94 -8.56
CA GLN A 532 11.63 12.00 -8.68
C GLN A 532 12.35 11.94 -7.31
N TRP A 533 11.70 12.32 -6.22
CA TRP A 533 12.27 12.33 -4.87
C TRP A 533 11.85 11.13 -4.02
N ASN A 534 11.15 10.15 -4.59
CA ASN A 534 10.67 8.99 -3.85
C ASN A 534 10.80 7.69 -4.67
N LEU A 535 9.71 7.23 -5.28
CA LEU A 535 9.56 5.95 -5.96
C LEU A 535 10.55 5.75 -7.11
N ASN A 536 10.87 6.80 -7.88
CA ASN A 536 11.86 6.69 -8.97
C ASN A 536 13.26 6.30 -8.46
N ILE A 537 13.59 6.70 -7.23
CA ILE A 537 14.85 6.34 -6.57
C ILE A 537 14.70 4.94 -5.99
N LEU A 538 13.68 4.73 -5.15
CA LEU A 538 13.50 3.52 -4.35
C LEU A 538 13.22 2.27 -5.19
N TRP A 539 12.33 2.32 -6.18
CA TRP A 539 12.13 1.21 -7.12
C TRP A 539 13.41 0.93 -7.90
N GLY A 540 14.16 1.94 -8.27
CA GLY A 540 15.49 1.75 -8.86
C GLY A 540 16.45 0.96 -7.99
N LEU A 541 16.38 1.09 -6.66
CA LEU A 541 17.28 0.39 -5.75
C LEU A 541 16.92 -1.10 -5.63
N ALA A 542 15.64 -1.41 -5.38
CA ALA A 542 15.21 -2.75 -4.99
C ALA A 542 14.24 -3.45 -5.96
N TRP A 543 13.51 -2.71 -6.79
CA TRP A 543 12.50 -3.23 -7.72
C TRP A 543 12.63 -2.62 -9.13
N PRO A 544 13.81 -2.74 -9.78
CA PRO A 544 14.04 -2.13 -11.09
C PRO A 544 13.04 -2.60 -12.15
N GLU A 545 12.55 -3.84 -12.04
CA GLU A 545 11.55 -4.39 -12.96
C GLU A 545 10.19 -3.69 -12.88
N VAL A 546 9.84 -3.11 -11.71
CA VAL A 546 8.63 -2.31 -11.51
C VAL A 546 8.79 -0.96 -12.20
N GLN A 547 9.95 -0.31 -12.04
CA GLN A 547 10.21 0.96 -12.72
C GLN A 547 10.23 0.80 -14.25
N ASP A 548 10.82 -0.29 -14.75
CA ASP A 548 10.81 -0.64 -16.18
C ASP A 548 9.38 -0.90 -16.69
N ASP A 549 8.55 -1.59 -15.90
CA ASP A 549 7.16 -1.87 -16.23
C ASP A 549 6.33 -0.60 -16.37
N PHE A 550 6.41 0.30 -15.39
CA PHE A 550 5.72 1.59 -15.46
C PHE A 550 6.22 2.44 -16.63
N ALA A 551 7.52 2.42 -16.92
CA ALA A 551 8.04 3.14 -18.07
C ALA A 551 7.44 2.63 -19.39
N ALA A 552 7.34 1.31 -19.57
CA ALA A 552 6.72 0.70 -20.74
C ALA A 552 5.20 0.95 -20.79
N CYS A 553 4.51 0.82 -19.66
CA CYS A 553 3.08 1.11 -19.52
C CYS A 553 2.73 2.54 -19.95
N LEU A 554 3.47 3.53 -19.43
CA LEU A 554 3.26 4.95 -19.75
C LEU A 554 3.47 5.24 -21.24
N VAL A 555 4.45 4.59 -21.87
CA VAL A 555 4.67 4.66 -23.32
C VAL A 555 3.54 3.97 -24.09
N GLN A 556 3.01 2.85 -23.60
CA GLN A 556 1.88 2.15 -24.21
C GLN A 556 0.60 2.99 -24.20
N TYR A 557 0.34 3.73 -23.11
CA TYR A 557 -0.74 4.73 -23.09
C TYR A 557 -0.59 5.76 -24.20
N ALA A 558 0.64 6.25 -24.43
CA ALA A 558 0.92 7.22 -25.47
C ALA A 558 0.76 6.64 -26.89
N GLU A 559 1.11 5.37 -27.10
CA GLU A 559 0.83 4.68 -28.36
C GLU A 559 -0.68 4.50 -28.59
N ASN A 560 -1.47 4.33 -27.53
CA ASN A 560 -2.93 4.17 -27.64
C ASN A 560 -3.64 5.49 -27.98
N GLY A 561 -3.36 6.56 -27.22
CA GLY A 561 -4.11 7.81 -27.29
C GLY A 561 -3.28 9.07 -27.48
N GLY A 562 -1.99 8.94 -27.76
CA GLY A 562 -1.12 10.03 -28.19
C GLY A 562 -0.45 10.87 -27.10
N LEU A 563 -0.60 10.52 -25.81
CA LEU A 563 -0.01 11.23 -24.66
C LEU A 563 0.52 10.26 -23.61
N ILE A 564 1.66 10.58 -22.99
CA ILE A 564 2.03 9.93 -21.71
C ILE A 564 1.15 10.55 -20.61
N PRO A 565 0.40 9.76 -19.81
CA PRO A 565 -0.53 10.29 -18.81
C PRO A 565 0.18 11.00 -17.64
N ARG A 566 -0.51 11.95 -16.98
CA ARG A 566 -0.10 12.44 -15.65
C ARG A 566 -0.42 11.42 -14.56
N GLY A 567 -1.65 10.89 -14.61
CA GLY A 567 -2.12 9.75 -13.85
C GLY A 567 -3.10 8.96 -14.73
N PRO A 568 -2.76 7.75 -15.21
CA PRO A 568 -3.70 6.93 -15.96
C PRO A 568 -4.88 6.53 -15.08
N ASN A 569 -6.10 6.59 -15.63
CA ASN A 569 -7.27 6.06 -14.95
C ASN A 569 -8.03 5.06 -15.82
N ALA A 570 -8.15 3.81 -15.36
CA ALA A 570 -8.94 2.74 -15.96
C ALA A 570 -8.68 2.52 -17.46
N GLY A 571 -7.42 2.61 -17.90
CA GLY A 571 -7.11 2.52 -19.34
C GLY A 571 -7.31 3.82 -20.12
N GLY A 572 -7.63 4.94 -19.46
CA GLY A 572 -7.73 6.27 -20.03
C GLY A 572 -6.89 7.32 -19.29
N TYR A 573 -7.18 8.60 -19.56
CA TYR A 573 -6.46 9.72 -18.98
C TYR A 573 -7.22 10.37 -17.81
N SER A 574 -6.53 10.54 -16.68
CA SER A 574 -6.84 11.63 -15.75
C SER A 574 -5.81 12.76 -15.97
N TYR A 575 -6.29 13.97 -16.20
CA TYR A 575 -5.42 15.14 -16.43
C TYR A 575 -5.07 15.88 -15.13
N ILE A 576 -5.27 15.22 -13.98
CA ILE A 576 -5.05 15.79 -12.66
C ILE A 576 -3.56 16.04 -12.40
N MET A 577 -3.30 16.96 -11.47
CA MET A 577 -2.01 17.61 -11.21
C MET A 577 -1.45 18.28 -12.46
N THR A 578 -0.13 18.51 -12.51
CA THR A 578 0.52 19.39 -13.48
C THR A 578 1.77 18.78 -14.09
N GLY A 579 2.33 19.45 -15.11
CA GLY A 579 3.56 19.04 -15.77
C GLY A 579 3.46 17.75 -16.60
N CYS A 580 4.61 17.10 -16.75
CA CYS A 580 4.85 15.82 -17.42
C CYS A 580 5.59 14.85 -16.47
N PRO A 581 4.90 14.33 -15.44
CA PRO A 581 5.56 13.55 -14.39
C PRO A 581 6.19 12.24 -14.88
N GLY A 582 5.62 11.60 -15.91
CA GLY A 582 6.22 10.39 -16.52
C GLY A 582 7.62 10.61 -17.09
N THR A 583 8.00 11.86 -17.41
CA THR A 583 9.32 12.18 -17.98
C THR A 583 10.45 11.86 -17.01
N SER A 584 10.30 12.16 -15.72
CA SER A 584 11.35 11.90 -14.73
C SER A 584 11.51 10.40 -14.46
N LEU A 585 10.41 9.64 -14.39
CA LEU A 585 10.44 8.20 -14.19
C LEU A 585 11.16 7.47 -15.33
N ILE A 586 10.78 7.77 -16.58
CA ILE A 586 11.35 7.15 -17.78
C ILE A 586 12.82 7.56 -17.96
N THR A 587 13.14 8.83 -17.74
CA THR A 587 14.54 9.32 -17.80
C THR A 587 15.40 8.61 -16.75
N SER A 588 14.93 8.54 -15.50
CA SER A 588 15.62 7.83 -14.42
C SER A 588 15.91 6.37 -14.81
N ALA A 589 14.91 5.65 -15.35
CA ALA A 589 15.09 4.28 -15.81
C ALA A 589 16.14 4.18 -16.92
N TYR A 590 16.08 5.06 -17.93
CA TYR A 590 17.05 5.09 -19.03
C TYR A 590 18.47 5.40 -18.56
N GLN A 591 18.64 6.36 -17.65
CA GLN A 591 19.96 6.76 -17.18
C GLN A 591 20.66 5.65 -16.38
N LYS A 592 19.88 4.88 -15.62
CA LYS A 592 20.34 3.70 -14.86
C LYS A 592 20.51 2.44 -15.72
N GLY A 593 20.05 2.44 -16.97
CA GLY A 593 20.08 1.26 -17.84
C GLY A 593 18.96 0.25 -17.55
N ILE A 594 17.90 0.68 -16.88
CA ILE A 594 16.75 -0.14 -16.49
C ILE A 594 15.67 -0.19 -17.59
N LEU A 595 15.62 0.78 -18.51
CA LEU A 595 14.60 0.85 -19.56
C LEU A 595 14.83 -0.25 -20.62
N THR A 596 14.22 -1.42 -20.44
CA THR A 596 14.41 -2.59 -21.32
C THR A 596 13.13 -3.07 -21.99
N LYS A 597 11.96 -2.80 -21.41
CA LYS A 597 10.65 -3.28 -21.90
C LYS A 597 10.04 -2.39 -22.99
N THR A 598 10.61 -1.22 -23.25
CA THR A 598 10.25 -0.34 -24.37
C THR A 598 11.48 0.34 -24.96
N SER A 599 11.41 0.78 -26.22
CA SER A 599 12.57 1.40 -26.86
C SER A 599 12.77 2.84 -26.38
N ALA A 600 14.03 3.20 -26.11
CA ALA A 600 14.39 4.56 -25.70
C ALA A 600 13.98 5.61 -26.74
N GLU A 601 14.03 5.29 -28.04
CA GLU A 601 13.59 6.18 -29.12
C GLU A 601 12.07 6.44 -29.08
N LYS A 602 11.25 5.41 -28.87
CA LYS A 602 9.80 5.56 -28.72
C LYS A 602 9.46 6.36 -27.47
N ALA A 603 10.08 6.01 -26.34
CA ALA A 603 9.87 6.70 -25.08
C ALA A 603 10.22 8.19 -25.20
N TYR A 604 11.38 8.50 -25.78
CA TYR A 604 11.81 9.87 -26.03
C TYR A 604 10.86 10.64 -26.95
N HIS A 605 10.38 10.01 -28.04
CA HIS A 605 9.42 10.63 -28.96
C HIS A 605 8.16 11.12 -28.24
N TRP A 606 7.56 10.27 -27.41
CA TRP A 606 6.34 10.61 -26.69
C TRP A 606 6.57 11.62 -25.56
N MET A 607 7.68 11.54 -24.84
CA MET A 607 8.08 12.56 -23.86
C MET A 607 8.30 13.92 -24.54
N TYR A 608 9.00 13.96 -25.68
CA TYR A 608 9.18 15.16 -26.48
C TYR A 608 7.83 15.78 -26.84
N LYS A 609 6.90 14.97 -27.37
CA LYS A 609 5.55 15.44 -27.74
C LYS A 609 4.79 16.02 -26.54
N ASN A 610 4.87 15.37 -25.38
CA ASN A 610 4.25 15.86 -24.15
C ASN A 610 4.75 17.24 -23.71
N HIS A 611 6.02 17.57 -23.99
CA HIS A 611 6.65 18.86 -23.69
C HIS A 611 6.39 19.95 -24.74
N GLN A 612 5.70 19.62 -25.84
CA GLN A 612 5.19 20.55 -26.85
C GLN A 612 3.70 20.81 -26.59
N ASP A 613 2.86 20.89 -27.63
CA ASP A 613 1.40 20.93 -27.52
C ASP A 613 0.86 19.55 -27.11
N GLY A 614 0.84 19.30 -25.80
CA GLY A 614 0.60 17.98 -25.24
C GLY A 614 0.26 18.05 -23.75
N MET A 615 0.77 17.09 -22.97
CA MET A 615 0.44 17.00 -21.55
C MET A 615 0.95 18.18 -20.72
N LEU A 616 2.06 18.82 -21.12
CA LEU A 616 2.61 19.98 -20.40
C LEU A 616 1.65 21.19 -20.48
N GLY A 617 1.07 21.43 -21.65
CA GLY A 617 0.17 22.55 -21.91
C GLY A 617 -0.16 22.69 -23.39
N ASP A 618 -1.11 23.57 -23.69
CA ASP A 618 -1.48 23.87 -25.07
C ASP A 618 -0.40 24.69 -25.81
N ALA A 619 -0.46 24.70 -27.14
CA ALA A 619 0.51 25.40 -27.97
C ALA A 619 0.71 26.90 -27.62
N LYS A 620 -0.32 27.59 -27.10
CA LYS A 620 -0.22 29.00 -26.72
C LYS A 620 0.59 29.15 -25.43
N SER A 621 0.30 28.32 -24.43
CA SER A 621 0.96 28.29 -23.13
C SER A 621 2.43 27.91 -23.28
N ILE A 622 2.74 26.92 -24.12
CA ILE A 622 4.11 26.51 -24.39
C ILE A 622 4.91 27.61 -25.07
N ARG A 623 4.37 28.28 -26.11
CA ARG A 623 5.05 29.42 -26.73
C ARG A 623 5.31 30.57 -25.75
N PHE A 624 4.41 30.80 -24.80
CA PHE A 624 4.62 31.79 -23.75
C PHE A 624 5.78 31.37 -22.84
N TYR A 625 5.77 30.13 -22.36
CA TYR A 625 6.81 29.56 -21.50
C TYR A 625 8.19 29.58 -22.18
N GLU A 626 8.30 29.17 -23.44
CA GLU A 626 9.56 29.19 -24.19
C GLU A 626 10.12 30.61 -24.38
N LYS A 627 9.23 31.60 -24.55
CA LYS A 627 9.62 32.99 -24.76
C LYS A 627 10.05 33.68 -23.46
N HIS A 628 9.35 33.43 -22.37
CA HIS A 628 9.52 34.18 -21.12
C HIS A 628 10.24 33.40 -20.01
N GLY A 629 10.36 32.07 -20.14
CA GLY A 629 10.99 31.19 -19.16
C GLY A 629 10.08 30.74 -18.00
N TYR A 630 8.82 31.14 -17.98
CA TYR A 630 7.86 30.77 -16.94
C TYR A 630 6.42 30.71 -17.47
N PHE A 631 5.55 29.99 -16.76
CA PHE A 631 4.10 30.02 -16.96
C PHE A 631 3.49 31.16 -16.14
N ALA A 632 2.72 32.03 -16.80
CA ALA A 632 2.05 33.14 -16.14
C ALA A 632 1.13 32.65 -15.02
N ASP A 633 1.19 33.34 -13.89
CA ASP A 633 0.42 33.09 -12.67
C ASP A 633 0.62 31.67 -12.08
N ASN A 634 1.64 30.93 -12.50
CA ASN A 634 1.88 29.55 -12.06
C ASN A 634 3.38 29.23 -11.97
N ALA A 635 4.00 29.62 -10.85
CA ALA A 635 5.38 29.27 -10.51
C ALA A 635 5.56 27.77 -10.29
N GLY A 636 4.58 27.08 -9.68
CA GLY A 636 4.65 25.63 -9.43
C GLY A 636 4.87 24.82 -10.71
N LEU A 637 4.00 25.02 -11.71
CA LEU A 637 4.17 24.42 -13.04
C LEU A 637 5.50 24.83 -13.71
N THR A 638 5.98 26.05 -13.48
CA THR A 638 7.28 26.48 -14.01
C THR A 638 8.43 25.65 -13.45
N LEU A 639 8.45 25.36 -12.15
CA LEU A 639 9.53 24.57 -11.53
C LEU A 639 9.46 23.11 -11.96
N GLU A 640 8.25 22.54 -12.00
CA GLU A 640 8.01 21.19 -12.53
C GLU A 640 8.49 21.05 -13.97
N ALA A 641 8.06 21.95 -14.85
CA ALA A 641 8.45 21.97 -16.25
C ALA A 641 9.95 22.13 -16.43
N ALA A 642 10.58 23.00 -15.62
CA ALA A 642 12.01 23.22 -15.68
C ALA A 642 12.81 21.96 -15.33
N PHE A 643 12.43 21.24 -14.27
CA PHE A 643 13.09 19.97 -13.90
C PHE A 643 12.85 18.89 -14.97
N GLN A 644 11.62 18.76 -15.46
CA GLN A 644 11.26 17.76 -16.47
C GLN A 644 11.97 18.05 -17.80
N ASP A 645 12.08 19.32 -18.21
CA ASP A 645 12.86 19.74 -19.37
C ASP A 645 14.34 19.37 -19.17
N TRP A 646 14.92 19.67 -18.01
CA TRP A 646 16.30 19.26 -17.71
C TRP A 646 16.48 17.75 -17.83
N ALA A 647 15.61 16.94 -17.22
CA ALA A 647 15.66 15.48 -17.28
C ALA A 647 15.62 14.97 -18.74
N LEU A 648 14.66 15.47 -19.53
CA LEU A 648 14.56 15.10 -20.94
C LEU A 648 15.79 15.54 -21.75
N GLY A 649 16.37 16.70 -21.42
CA GLY A 649 17.64 17.18 -21.98
C GLY A 649 18.83 16.26 -21.65
N GLN A 650 18.91 15.75 -20.41
CA GLN A 650 19.94 14.77 -20.00
C GLN A 650 19.81 13.47 -20.79
N MET A 651 18.59 12.99 -21.01
CA MET A 651 18.33 11.81 -21.85
C MET A 651 18.72 12.08 -23.31
N ALA A 652 18.27 13.19 -23.89
CA ALA A 652 18.61 13.61 -25.25
C ALA A 652 20.12 13.64 -25.47
N TYR A 653 20.87 14.17 -24.49
CA TYR A 653 22.33 14.22 -24.56
C TYR A 653 22.94 12.81 -24.66
N LYS A 654 22.55 11.89 -23.76
CA LYS A 654 23.06 10.51 -23.74
C LYS A 654 22.68 9.72 -25.00
N MET A 655 21.54 10.04 -25.60
CA MET A 655 21.11 9.50 -26.91
C MET A 655 21.85 10.14 -28.12
N GLY A 656 22.70 11.15 -27.91
CA GLY A 656 23.39 11.86 -28.97
C GLY A 656 22.54 12.92 -29.71
N LYS A 657 21.33 13.21 -29.24
CA LYS A 657 20.40 14.22 -29.80
C LYS A 657 20.79 15.64 -29.35
N LYS A 658 21.98 16.09 -29.77
CA LYS A 658 22.62 17.35 -29.29
C LYS A 658 21.79 18.62 -29.48
N LYS A 659 20.94 18.70 -30.51
CA LYS A 659 20.08 19.88 -30.74
C LYS A 659 18.99 19.96 -29.68
N ASP A 660 18.28 18.85 -29.46
CA ASP A 660 17.22 18.76 -28.47
C ASP A 660 17.77 18.94 -27.05
N ALA A 661 18.94 18.34 -26.75
CA ALA A 661 19.61 18.52 -25.47
C ALA A 661 19.84 20.01 -25.15
N ARG A 662 20.34 20.80 -26.11
CA ARG A 662 20.52 22.25 -25.93
C ARG A 662 19.20 23.00 -25.82
N TYR A 663 18.18 22.57 -26.55
CA TYR A 663 16.85 23.18 -26.53
C TYR A 663 16.19 23.03 -25.16
N PHE A 664 16.17 21.81 -24.61
CA PHE A 664 15.62 21.55 -23.29
C PHE A 664 16.48 22.10 -22.15
N GLU A 665 17.81 22.07 -22.28
CA GLU A 665 18.70 22.75 -21.34
C GLU A 665 18.33 24.23 -21.23
N LYS A 666 18.17 24.93 -22.36
CA LYS A 666 17.76 26.35 -22.36
C LYS A 666 16.42 26.57 -21.64
N ARG A 667 15.41 25.73 -21.90
CA ARG A 667 14.09 25.84 -21.25
C ARG A 667 14.19 25.60 -19.74
N SER A 668 14.97 24.61 -19.33
CA SER A 668 15.16 24.25 -17.91
C SER A 668 15.75 25.35 -17.03
N GLN A 669 16.36 26.36 -17.64
CA GLN A 669 16.96 27.51 -16.96
C GLN A 669 15.95 28.66 -16.73
N GLY A 670 14.71 28.51 -17.18
CA GLY A 670 13.67 29.54 -17.12
C GLY A 670 13.24 29.94 -15.71
N TRP A 671 13.31 29.03 -14.73
CA TRP A 671 12.96 29.29 -13.32
C TRP A 671 13.70 30.50 -12.71
N LYS A 672 14.89 30.82 -13.21
CA LYS A 672 15.69 31.98 -12.75
C LYS A 672 14.95 33.31 -12.91
N THR A 673 14.02 33.38 -13.84
CA THR A 673 13.18 34.57 -14.05
C THR A 673 12.22 34.84 -12.89
N LEU A 674 11.94 33.82 -12.07
CA LEU A 674 11.09 33.90 -10.88
C LEU A 674 11.88 34.25 -9.61
N TYR A 675 13.21 34.33 -9.68
CA TYR A 675 14.04 34.65 -8.52
C TYR A 675 13.91 36.13 -8.12
N ASN A 676 13.41 36.37 -6.92
CA ASN A 676 13.37 37.70 -6.32
C ASN A 676 14.64 37.92 -5.48
N LYS A 677 15.45 38.92 -5.87
CA LYS A 677 16.74 39.19 -5.22
C LYS A 677 16.63 39.71 -3.78
N GLU A 678 15.58 40.47 -3.48
CA GLU A 678 15.39 41.09 -2.16
C GLU A 678 15.03 40.04 -1.10
N GLN A 679 14.13 39.12 -1.45
CA GLN A 679 13.67 38.06 -0.55
C GLN A 679 14.46 36.76 -0.68
N GLN A 680 15.25 36.63 -1.74
CA GLN A 680 16.04 35.45 -2.07
C GLN A 680 15.21 34.16 -2.17
N LEU A 681 13.98 34.26 -2.68
CA LEU A 681 13.05 33.15 -2.94
C LEU A 681 12.49 33.28 -4.36
N LEU A 682 11.89 32.20 -4.86
CA LEU A 682 11.16 32.21 -6.12
C LEU A 682 9.72 32.70 -5.88
N PHE A 683 9.17 33.50 -6.80
CA PHE A 683 7.81 34.03 -6.72
C PHE A 683 7.08 33.96 -8.07
N PRO A 684 5.75 33.77 -8.07
CA PRO A 684 4.95 33.78 -9.28
C PRO A 684 4.90 35.14 -9.95
N LYS A 685 4.87 35.14 -11.29
CA LYS A 685 4.76 36.33 -12.14
C LYS A 685 3.53 36.26 -13.02
N LYS A 686 2.91 37.43 -13.25
CA LYS A 686 1.83 37.63 -14.21
C LYS A 686 2.36 37.59 -15.64
N ALA A 687 1.46 37.51 -16.61
CA ALA A 687 1.81 37.49 -18.03
C ALA A 687 2.58 38.73 -18.52
N ASP A 688 2.46 39.87 -17.84
CA ASP A 688 3.17 41.12 -18.14
C ASP A 688 4.59 41.20 -17.50
N GLY A 689 4.99 40.18 -16.73
CA GLY A 689 6.27 40.13 -16.05
C GLY A 689 6.30 40.73 -14.64
N SER A 690 5.21 41.35 -14.19
CA SER A 690 5.08 41.81 -12.80
C SER A 690 4.87 40.64 -11.84
N TRP A 691 5.24 40.83 -10.56
CA TRP A 691 5.00 39.81 -9.53
C TRP A 691 3.50 39.64 -9.27
N LEU A 692 3.02 38.40 -9.18
CA LEU A 692 1.63 38.13 -8.80
C LEU A 692 1.37 38.56 -7.35
N HIS A 693 2.31 38.24 -6.46
CA HIS A 693 2.45 38.75 -5.10
C HIS A 693 3.90 38.59 -4.64
N LEU A 694 4.21 39.14 -3.46
CA LEU A 694 5.51 38.99 -2.79
C LEU A 694 5.38 38.42 -1.38
N ASP A 695 4.22 37.86 -1.01
CA ASP A 695 4.05 37.08 0.22
C ASP A 695 4.64 35.66 0.05
N PRO A 696 5.69 35.28 0.79
CA PRO A 696 6.34 33.97 0.62
C PRO A 696 5.51 32.79 1.14
N LEU A 697 4.49 33.03 1.97
CA LEU A 697 3.60 31.99 2.52
C LEU A 697 2.27 31.88 1.77
N SER A 698 1.99 32.80 0.85
CA SER A 698 0.82 32.69 -0.04
C SER A 698 0.98 31.52 -1.01
N GLY A 699 -0.05 30.67 -1.08
CA GLY A 699 -0.16 29.59 -2.06
C GLY A 699 -0.65 30.04 -3.45
N ALA A 700 -0.99 31.32 -3.65
CA ALA A 700 -1.43 31.82 -4.95
C ALA A 700 -0.31 31.63 -6.01
N GLY A 701 -0.66 31.06 -7.17
CA GLY A 701 0.31 30.76 -8.22
C GLY A 701 1.30 29.63 -7.92
N TRP A 702 1.06 28.85 -6.88
CA TRP A 702 1.76 27.60 -6.60
C TRP A 702 0.83 26.39 -6.80
N VAL A 703 1.41 25.22 -7.04
CA VAL A 703 0.68 23.94 -7.05
C VAL A 703 0.93 23.29 -5.70
N GLU A 704 -0.05 23.42 -4.80
CA GLU A 704 -0.06 22.83 -3.44
C GLU A 704 1.18 23.13 -2.57
N ALA A 705 1.80 24.29 -2.81
CA ALA A 705 3.01 24.73 -2.13
C ALA A 705 2.99 26.24 -1.91
N ASN A 706 4.10 26.78 -1.41
CA ASN A 706 4.39 28.20 -1.36
C ASN A 706 5.88 28.44 -1.69
N SER A 707 6.33 29.69 -1.61
CA SER A 707 7.69 30.07 -1.98
C SER A 707 8.75 29.41 -1.09
N TRP A 708 8.47 29.25 0.20
CA TRP A 708 9.38 28.59 1.15
C TRP A 708 9.50 27.10 0.90
N GLN A 709 8.43 26.43 0.49
CA GLN A 709 8.48 24.99 0.21
C GLN A 709 9.12 24.71 -1.14
N ALA A 710 8.74 25.46 -2.18
CA ALA A 710 9.05 25.14 -3.56
C ALA A 710 10.39 25.73 -4.05
N THR A 711 10.95 26.77 -3.42
CA THR A 711 12.22 27.38 -3.90
C THR A 711 13.35 26.36 -4.00
N TRP A 712 13.40 25.39 -3.09
CA TRP A 712 14.46 24.38 -3.03
C TRP A 712 14.25 23.21 -4.01
N SER A 713 13.05 23.13 -4.60
CA SER A 713 12.66 22.10 -5.56
C SER A 713 13.32 22.24 -6.94
N VAL A 714 14.09 23.31 -7.18
CA VAL A 714 14.94 23.49 -8.38
C VAL A 714 16.18 22.61 -8.32
N SER A 715 15.98 21.33 -8.00
CA SER A 715 17.02 20.33 -7.72
C SER A 715 18.10 20.22 -8.79
N HIS A 716 17.75 20.40 -10.06
CA HIS A 716 18.70 20.38 -11.17
C HIS A 716 19.59 21.62 -11.25
N GLY A 717 19.11 22.76 -10.73
CA GLY A 717 19.77 24.07 -10.76
C GLY A 717 20.17 24.59 -9.39
N ILE A 718 20.40 23.70 -8.42
CA ILE A 718 20.72 24.10 -7.04
C ILE A 718 22.04 24.88 -6.96
N ASP A 719 23.03 24.51 -7.78
CA ASP A 719 24.32 25.20 -7.86
C ASP A 719 24.16 26.66 -8.34
N GLU A 720 23.22 26.91 -9.26
CA GLU A 720 22.86 28.26 -9.69
C GLU A 720 22.07 29.01 -8.62
N LEU A 721 21.17 28.35 -7.89
CA LEU A 721 20.44 28.97 -6.78
C LEU A 721 21.39 29.44 -5.69
N ILE A 722 22.39 28.63 -5.33
CA ILE A 722 23.47 28.98 -4.40
C ILE A 722 24.17 30.28 -4.85
N LYS A 723 24.57 30.36 -6.12
CA LYS A 723 25.20 31.56 -6.69
C LYS A 723 24.29 32.78 -6.63
N LEU A 724 23.00 32.62 -6.93
CA LEU A 724 22.02 33.71 -6.88
C LEU A 724 21.78 34.21 -5.45
N MET A 725 21.80 33.33 -4.45
CA MET A 725 21.66 33.66 -3.02
C MET A 725 22.92 34.29 -2.41
N GLY A 726 24.04 34.29 -3.13
CA GLY A 726 25.30 34.86 -2.67
C GLY A 726 26.23 33.86 -1.98
N GLY A 727 26.04 32.56 -2.21
CA GLY A 727 26.94 31.50 -1.75
C GLY A 727 26.28 30.47 -0.82
N GLU A 728 27.04 29.43 -0.51
CA GLU A 728 26.61 28.25 0.26
C GLU A 728 26.09 28.64 1.65
N THR A 729 26.84 29.47 2.37
CA THR A 729 26.47 29.97 3.71
C THR A 729 25.09 30.62 3.72
N LYS A 730 24.77 31.45 2.72
CA LYS A 730 23.47 32.16 2.66
C LYS A 730 22.31 31.22 2.38
N LEU A 731 22.52 30.20 1.53
CA LEU A 731 21.52 29.16 1.32
C LEU A 731 21.28 28.39 2.62
N CYS A 732 22.35 27.93 3.29
CA CYS A 732 22.26 27.17 4.53
C CYS A 732 21.53 27.95 5.63
N GLU A 733 21.89 29.22 5.87
CA GLU A 733 21.22 30.08 6.85
C GLU A 733 19.70 30.16 6.58
N LYS A 734 19.32 30.39 5.31
CA LYS A 734 17.93 30.60 4.91
C LYS A 734 17.10 29.32 4.96
N LEU A 735 17.64 28.20 4.50
CA LEU A 735 16.97 26.91 4.56
C LEU A 735 16.88 26.40 6.01
N ASN A 736 17.94 26.57 6.81
CA ASN A 736 17.92 26.19 8.22
C ASN A 736 16.88 26.99 9.01
N TYR A 737 16.75 28.29 8.72
CA TYR A 737 15.66 29.10 9.27
C TYR A 737 14.29 28.48 8.96
N ALA A 738 14.04 28.08 7.72
CA ALA A 738 12.77 27.45 7.33
C ALA A 738 12.48 26.15 8.11
N PHE A 739 13.50 25.33 8.35
CA PHE A 739 13.39 24.13 9.18
C PHE A 739 13.11 24.44 10.65
N GLU A 740 13.80 25.40 11.25
CA GLU A 740 13.54 25.81 12.63
C GLU A 740 12.11 26.35 12.78
N GLN A 741 11.59 27.11 11.80
CA GLN A 741 10.19 27.56 11.82
C GLN A 741 9.16 26.41 11.71
N ALA A 742 9.52 25.30 11.09
CA ALA A 742 8.64 24.15 10.88
C ALA A 742 8.74 23.07 11.97
N LYS A 743 9.72 23.20 12.87
CA LYS A 743 10.12 22.17 13.84
C LYS A 743 9.04 21.81 14.85
N ASP A 744 8.32 22.80 15.36
CA ASP A 744 7.28 22.61 16.38
C ASP A 744 6.02 21.95 15.81
N GLU A 745 5.82 22.08 14.49
CA GLU A 745 4.74 21.45 13.73
C GLU A 745 5.18 20.11 13.11
N SER A 746 6.30 19.55 13.58
CA SER A 746 6.83 18.26 13.10
C SER A 746 7.09 18.22 11.58
N PHE A 747 7.31 19.38 10.95
CA PHE A 747 7.50 19.53 9.49
C PHE A 747 6.30 19.06 8.66
N VAL A 748 5.10 19.17 9.22
CA VAL A 748 3.86 18.71 8.63
C VAL A 748 2.89 19.87 8.54
N PHE A 749 2.58 20.30 7.32
CA PHE A 749 1.56 21.32 7.06
C PHE A 749 0.67 20.92 5.89
N GLY A 750 -0.60 21.32 5.98
CA GLY A 750 -1.53 21.22 4.86
C GLY A 750 -1.10 22.06 3.65
N TYR A 751 -1.66 21.71 2.50
CA TYR A 751 -1.35 22.26 1.18
C TYR A 751 -1.11 23.78 1.18
N GLY A 752 0.12 24.19 0.80
CA GLY A 752 0.52 25.60 0.66
C GLY A 752 0.82 26.39 1.94
N SER A 753 0.74 25.78 3.13
CA SER A 753 0.97 26.47 4.42
C SER A 753 2.30 26.10 5.05
N GLY A 754 2.88 26.99 5.87
CA GLY A 754 4.11 26.72 6.62
C GLY A 754 5.40 26.82 5.78
N TYR A 755 6.55 26.74 6.47
CA TYR A 755 7.86 26.98 5.86
C TYR A 755 8.46 25.75 5.18
N VAL A 756 8.36 24.58 5.82
CA VAL A 756 8.76 23.28 5.27
C VAL A 756 7.67 22.28 5.59
N SER A 757 7.23 21.51 4.59
CA SER A 757 6.25 20.45 4.77
C SER A 757 6.67 19.19 4.04
N TYR A 758 6.66 18.07 4.78
CA TYR A 758 6.81 16.71 4.28
C TYR A 758 5.47 15.98 4.17
N ALA A 759 4.36 16.70 4.35
CA ALA A 759 3.02 16.17 4.15
C ALA A 759 2.60 16.10 2.68
N ASN A 760 3.38 16.70 1.77
CA ASN A 760 3.10 16.74 0.34
C ASN A 760 4.41 16.78 -0.47
N GLN A 761 4.37 16.32 -1.73
CA GLN A 761 5.58 16.08 -2.53
C GLN A 761 6.50 17.30 -2.78
N PRO A 762 6.00 18.55 -2.97
CA PRO A 762 6.87 19.69 -3.29
C PRO A 762 7.99 19.96 -2.27
N GLY A 763 7.77 19.64 -1.00
CA GLY A 763 8.74 19.87 0.07
C GLY A 763 9.63 18.67 0.42
N CYS A 764 9.37 17.49 -0.15
CA CYS A 764 10.03 16.23 0.24
C CYS A 764 11.55 16.18 -0.04
N SER A 765 12.11 17.15 -0.76
CA SER A 765 13.56 17.21 -1.04
C SER A 765 14.33 18.17 -0.14
N ASN A 766 13.66 19.02 0.64
CA ASN A 766 14.27 20.22 1.23
C ASN A 766 15.45 19.92 2.15
N ALA A 767 15.42 18.85 2.96
CA ALA A 767 16.51 18.54 3.90
C ALA A 767 17.77 18.06 3.17
N HIS A 768 17.62 17.53 1.96
CA HIS A 768 18.70 16.96 1.17
C HIS A 768 19.51 18.03 0.43
N VAL A 769 19.02 19.27 0.39
CA VAL A 769 19.68 20.40 -0.29
C VAL A 769 20.97 20.83 0.40
N PHE A 770 21.08 20.70 1.73
CA PHE A 770 22.29 21.12 2.45
C PHE A 770 23.55 20.37 2.00
N ASN A 771 23.43 19.13 1.53
CA ASN A 771 24.54 18.38 0.92
C ASN A 771 25.22 19.15 -0.22
N TYR A 772 24.43 19.79 -1.09
CA TYR A 772 24.94 20.57 -2.23
C TYR A 772 25.47 21.94 -1.83
N ALA A 773 25.13 22.42 -0.63
CA ALA A 773 25.62 23.69 -0.08
C ALA A 773 26.75 23.48 0.95
N GLY A 774 27.53 22.40 0.82
CA GLY A 774 28.71 22.16 1.67
C GLY A 774 28.41 21.84 3.13
N ALA A 775 27.14 21.61 3.51
CA ALA A 775 26.71 21.39 4.89
C ALA A 775 26.03 20.02 5.10
N PRO A 776 26.68 18.89 4.81
CA PRO A 776 26.08 17.56 4.93
C PRO A 776 25.63 17.21 6.35
N HIS A 777 26.27 17.80 7.38
CA HIS A 777 25.85 17.65 8.77
C HIS A 777 24.43 18.19 9.02
N LEU A 778 24.00 19.25 8.33
CA LEU A 778 22.62 19.76 8.41
C LEU A 778 21.64 18.80 7.71
N THR A 779 22.02 18.21 6.57
CA THR A 779 21.21 17.14 5.95
C THR A 779 21.05 15.97 6.90
N GLN A 780 22.14 15.48 7.50
CA GLN A 780 22.11 14.36 8.45
C GLN A 780 21.17 14.63 9.62
N TYR A 781 21.28 15.81 10.25
CA TYR A 781 20.43 16.21 11.36
C TYR A 781 18.96 16.35 10.94
N TRP A 782 18.65 17.15 9.92
CA TRP A 782 17.26 17.43 9.53
C TRP A 782 16.57 16.21 8.94
N VAL A 783 17.27 15.34 8.20
CA VAL A 783 16.69 14.07 7.72
C VAL A 783 16.26 13.19 8.89
N ARG A 784 17.10 13.04 9.93
CA ARG A 784 16.74 12.26 11.11
C ARG A 784 15.58 12.88 11.88
N GLN A 785 15.55 14.21 12.01
CA GLN A 785 14.44 14.92 12.66
C GLN A 785 13.12 14.77 11.89
N VAL A 786 13.14 14.91 10.57
CA VAL A 786 11.95 14.75 9.72
C VAL A 786 11.46 13.31 9.74
N ASN A 787 12.35 12.34 9.55
CA ASN A 787 12.01 10.92 9.58
C ASN A 787 11.32 10.53 10.90
N GLU A 788 11.88 10.93 12.05
CA GLU A 788 11.29 10.65 13.36
C GLU A 788 9.95 11.37 13.57
N LYS A 789 9.88 12.68 13.27
CA LYS A 789 8.72 13.49 13.66
C LYS A 789 7.55 13.45 12.67
N ALA A 790 7.83 13.47 11.37
CA ALA A 790 6.78 13.45 10.34
C ALA A 790 6.29 12.04 10.05
N TYR A 791 7.20 11.05 10.10
CA TYR A 791 6.91 9.68 9.63
C TYR A 791 7.17 8.58 10.67
N GLY A 792 7.70 8.89 11.85
CA GLY A 792 8.14 7.86 12.80
C GLY A 792 7.02 7.19 13.62
N ALA A 793 5.78 7.69 13.53
CA ALA A 793 4.66 7.15 14.31
C ALA A 793 4.12 5.83 13.74
N THR A 794 3.75 4.90 14.63
CA THR A 794 3.23 3.56 14.32
C THR A 794 1.78 3.36 14.81
N SER A 795 1.00 4.44 14.86
CA SER A 795 -0.36 4.42 15.42
C SER A 795 -1.45 4.49 14.33
N PRO A 796 -2.69 4.04 14.61
CA PRO A 796 -3.80 4.25 13.67
C PRO A 796 -4.11 5.73 13.35
N GLY A 797 -3.66 6.64 14.21
CA GLY A 797 -3.86 8.09 14.08
C GLY A 797 -2.80 8.83 13.26
N LYS A 798 -1.58 8.27 13.16
CA LYS A 798 -0.37 8.94 12.65
C LYS A 798 0.68 7.93 12.17
N GLY A 799 1.30 8.23 11.03
CA GLY A 799 2.44 7.55 10.41
C GLY A 799 2.97 8.20 9.10
N TYR A 800 2.20 9.05 8.44
CA TYR A 800 2.47 9.72 7.16
C TYR A 800 2.22 11.23 7.23
N GLY A 801 2.53 11.85 8.37
CA GLY A 801 2.28 13.27 8.58
C GLY A 801 0.80 13.62 8.72
N GLY A 802 -0.12 12.68 8.91
CA GLY A 802 -1.52 13.04 9.15
C GLY A 802 -2.24 13.59 7.90
N HIS A 803 -1.71 13.35 6.71
CA HIS A 803 -2.19 13.83 5.41
C HIS A 803 -2.28 12.65 4.41
N ASP A 804 -2.35 12.92 3.11
CA ASP A 804 -2.52 11.87 2.11
C ASP A 804 -1.24 11.02 1.96
N GLU A 805 -1.35 9.71 2.20
CA GLU A 805 -0.37 8.74 1.72
C GLU A 805 -0.68 8.48 0.23
N ASP A 806 0.00 9.22 -0.65
CA ASP A 806 -0.25 9.21 -2.10
C ASP A 806 0.35 7.99 -2.80
N GLN A 807 -0.23 6.82 -2.54
CA GLN A 807 0.14 5.53 -3.12
C GLN A 807 1.64 5.24 -2.95
N GLY A 808 2.16 5.21 -1.73
CA GLY A 808 3.55 4.86 -1.46
C GLY A 808 4.56 5.99 -1.61
N GLN A 809 4.16 7.21 -1.99
CA GLN A 809 5.11 8.32 -2.14
C GLN A 809 5.69 8.77 -0.80
N MET A 810 4.85 8.96 0.22
CA MET A 810 5.31 9.37 1.56
C MET A 810 6.06 8.22 2.23
N GLY A 811 5.56 6.98 2.10
CA GLY A 811 6.30 5.78 2.50
C GLY A 811 7.66 5.67 1.81
N GLY A 812 7.75 5.99 0.53
CA GLY A 812 8.99 5.97 -0.24
C GLY A 812 10.03 7.00 0.25
N VAL A 813 9.61 8.22 0.59
CA VAL A 813 10.50 9.23 1.21
C VAL A 813 10.98 8.75 2.58
N SER A 814 10.05 8.27 3.41
CA SER A 814 10.36 7.74 4.75
C SER A 814 11.36 6.59 4.68
N ALA A 815 11.16 5.61 3.79
CA ALA A 815 12.06 4.48 3.58
C ALA A 815 13.46 4.93 3.13
N LEU A 816 13.55 5.85 2.16
CA LEU A 816 14.82 6.42 1.68
C LEU A 816 15.60 7.11 2.81
N MET A 817 14.91 7.90 3.64
CA MET A 817 15.49 8.53 4.83
C MET A 817 15.99 7.49 5.83
N SER A 818 15.20 6.45 6.11
CA SER A 818 15.56 5.39 7.07
C SER A 818 16.80 4.58 6.64
N ILE A 819 16.97 4.31 5.34
CA ILE A 819 18.17 3.62 4.82
C ILE A 819 19.36 4.56 4.58
N GLY A 820 19.18 5.87 4.76
CA GLY A 820 20.25 6.86 4.65
C GLY A 820 20.66 7.21 3.22
N LEU A 821 19.76 7.04 2.23
CA LEU A 821 20.03 7.34 0.82
C LEU A 821 19.00 8.30 0.22
N PHE A 822 19.44 9.14 -0.71
CA PHE A 822 18.55 10.01 -1.49
C PHE A 822 19.12 10.30 -2.88
N SER A 823 18.40 11.06 -3.71
CA SER A 823 18.92 11.64 -4.96
C SER A 823 18.12 12.91 -5.26
N LEU A 824 18.71 14.08 -5.00
CA LEU A 824 18.05 15.37 -5.20
C LEU A 824 17.63 15.54 -6.66
N LYS A 825 18.48 15.08 -7.59
CA LYS A 825 18.23 15.10 -9.04
C LYS A 825 17.44 13.89 -9.54
N GLY A 826 16.84 13.11 -8.64
CA GLY A 826 15.97 11.97 -8.93
C GLY A 826 16.56 10.94 -9.86
N THR A 827 17.89 10.72 -9.80
CA THR A 827 18.64 9.82 -10.69
C THR A 827 18.48 10.11 -12.19
N CYS A 828 18.11 11.34 -12.58
CA CYS A 828 17.89 11.74 -13.97
C CYS A 828 19.14 12.33 -14.66
N SER A 829 20.23 12.55 -13.92
CA SER A 829 21.50 13.01 -14.49
C SER A 829 22.11 11.95 -15.42
N MET A 830 22.95 12.38 -16.37
CA MET A 830 23.66 11.45 -17.27
C MET A 830 24.43 10.34 -16.55
N GLU A 831 25.09 10.71 -15.44
CA GLU A 831 25.63 9.77 -14.47
C GLU A 831 24.82 9.89 -13.18
N PRO A 832 23.85 8.99 -12.95
CA PRO A 832 23.05 9.01 -11.73
C PRO A 832 23.90 8.77 -10.48
N VAL A 833 23.54 9.44 -9.40
CA VAL A 833 24.18 9.31 -8.08
C VAL A 833 23.15 9.06 -6.99
N TYR A 834 23.61 8.41 -5.93
CA TYR A 834 22.93 8.29 -4.64
C TYR A 834 23.67 9.11 -3.60
N GLU A 835 22.95 10.00 -2.94
CA GLU A 835 23.43 10.87 -1.88
C GLU A 835 23.27 10.17 -0.54
N ILE A 836 24.31 10.24 0.28
CA ILE A 836 24.36 9.68 1.62
C ILE A 836 23.80 10.74 2.58
N THR A 837 22.87 10.30 3.44
CA THR A 837 22.26 11.15 4.47
C THR A 837 22.63 10.62 5.84
N SER A 838 21.69 10.16 6.66
CA SER A 838 21.94 9.51 7.95
C SER A 838 20.96 8.36 8.13
N PRO A 839 21.38 7.08 8.01
CA PRO A 839 20.51 5.94 8.19
C PRO A 839 20.06 5.78 9.65
N VAL A 840 18.98 5.03 9.86
CA VAL A 840 18.45 4.64 11.18
C VAL A 840 18.91 3.25 11.59
N PHE A 841 19.16 2.38 10.60
CA PHE A 841 19.55 0.97 10.82
C PHE A 841 21.07 0.78 10.92
N ASP A 842 21.48 -0.29 11.59
CA ASP A 842 22.89 -0.68 11.71
C ASP A 842 23.38 -1.34 10.43
N VAL A 843 22.52 -2.15 9.80
CA VAL A 843 22.78 -2.79 8.52
C VAL A 843 21.55 -2.65 7.63
N VAL A 844 21.77 -2.27 6.37
CA VAL A 844 20.77 -2.35 5.29
C VAL A 844 21.36 -3.17 4.17
N ARG A 845 20.69 -4.26 3.77
CA ARG A 845 21.10 -5.11 2.65
C ARG A 845 20.08 -4.99 1.53
N ILE A 846 20.52 -4.51 0.37
CA ILE A 846 19.70 -4.39 -0.82
C ILE A 846 20.07 -5.51 -1.78
N LYS A 847 19.15 -6.45 -2.01
CA LYS A 847 19.31 -7.52 -3.00
C LYS A 847 19.18 -6.93 -4.40
N LEU A 848 20.19 -7.16 -5.24
CA LEU A 848 20.25 -6.61 -6.58
C LEU A 848 19.68 -7.61 -7.59
N SER A 849 18.77 -7.14 -8.44
CA SER A 849 18.20 -7.97 -9.51
C SER A 849 19.27 -8.30 -10.56
N PRO A 850 19.62 -9.58 -10.79
CA PRO A 850 20.64 -9.97 -11.76
C PRO A 850 20.24 -9.69 -13.21
N GLN A 851 18.95 -9.41 -13.47
CA GLN A 851 18.48 -8.99 -14.79
C GLN A 851 18.95 -7.57 -15.15
N TYR A 852 19.07 -6.70 -14.15
CA TYR A 852 19.36 -5.28 -14.34
C TYR A 852 20.76 -4.90 -13.85
N TYR A 853 21.31 -5.64 -12.89
CA TYR A 853 22.55 -5.32 -12.20
C TYR A 853 23.54 -6.48 -12.23
N SER A 854 24.83 -6.14 -12.25
CA SER A 854 25.92 -7.11 -12.27
C SER A 854 26.28 -7.66 -10.88
N GLY A 855 25.99 -6.89 -9.83
CA GLY A 855 26.17 -7.28 -8.44
C GLY A 855 25.04 -8.16 -7.91
N LYS A 856 25.28 -8.81 -6.77
CA LYS A 856 24.27 -9.61 -6.06
C LYS A 856 23.59 -8.83 -4.93
N GLU A 857 24.36 -8.01 -4.23
CA GLU A 857 23.91 -7.30 -3.03
C GLU A 857 24.70 -6.00 -2.87
N PHE A 858 24.05 -4.95 -2.37
CA PHE A 858 24.69 -3.75 -1.87
C PHE A 858 24.35 -3.56 -0.39
N VAL A 859 25.38 -3.44 0.46
CA VAL A 859 25.23 -3.36 1.92
C VAL A 859 25.63 -1.98 2.40
N ILE A 860 24.78 -1.36 3.21
CA ILE A 860 25.12 -0.18 4.02
C ILE A 860 25.31 -0.67 5.44
N LYS A 861 26.49 -0.41 6.03
CA LYS A 861 26.81 -0.79 7.39
C LYS A 861 27.23 0.44 8.18
N THR A 862 26.61 0.66 9.32
CA THR A 862 27.00 1.73 10.23
C THR A 862 27.72 1.20 11.46
N TYR A 863 28.54 2.06 12.04
CA TYR A 863 29.25 1.81 13.28
C TYR A 863 28.90 2.92 14.26
N ASN A 864 28.52 2.55 15.50
CA ASN A 864 28.13 3.48 16.56
C ASN A 864 26.87 4.30 16.23
N ASN A 865 25.94 3.77 15.42
CA ASN A 865 24.68 4.44 15.14
C ASN A 865 23.75 4.39 16.36
N SER A 866 23.12 5.51 16.68
CA SER A 866 22.12 5.61 17.74
C SER A 866 21.19 6.77 17.43
N LYS A 867 20.18 6.99 18.26
CA LYS A 867 19.32 8.18 18.15
C LYS A 867 20.14 9.49 18.19
N GLU A 868 21.15 9.54 19.05
CA GLU A 868 22.06 10.68 19.27
C GLU A 868 23.18 10.74 18.23
N ASN A 869 23.70 9.57 17.80
CA ASN A 869 24.83 9.49 16.87
C ASN A 869 24.33 9.51 15.42
N CYS A 870 23.97 10.69 14.93
CA CYS A 870 23.46 10.88 13.56
C CYS A 870 24.49 11.45 12.57
N TYR A 871 25.69 11.83 13.02
CA TYR A 871 26.67 12.48 12.16
C TYR A 871 27.72 11.52 11.63
N ILE A 872 27.91 11.50 10.30
CA ILE A 872 28.92 10.67 9.64
C ILE A 872 30.29 11.33 9.81
N GLN A 873 31.19 10.64 10.53
CA GLN A 873 32.58 11.07 10.73
C GLN A 873 33.48 10.59 9.59
N LYS A 874 33.17 9.40 9.06
CA LYS A 874 33.98 8.71 8.07
C LYS A 874 33.09 7.81 7.24
N SER A 875 33.43 7.66 5.97
CA SER A 875 32.75 6.75 5.05
C SER A 875 33.77 5.98 4.21
N ARG A 876 33.42 4.74 3.83
CA ARG A 876 34.17 3.95 2.86
C ARG A 876 33.24 3.25 1.89
N LEU A 877 33.61 3.21 0.63
CA LEU A 877 32.93 2.41 -0.39
C LEU A 877 33.90 1.33 -0.90
N ASN A 878 33.55 0.07 -0.72
CA ASN A 878 34.35 -1.09 -1.15
C ASN A 878 35.81 -1.00 -0.65
N GLY A 879 35.97 -0.62 0.62
CA GLY A 879 37.27 -0.49 1.29
C GLY A 879 38.04 0.80 1.00
N LYS A 880 37.59 1.64 0.06
CA LYS A 880 38.22 2.93 -0.28
C LYS A 880 37.57 4.08 0.47
N SER A 881 38.34 5.10 0.86
CA SER A 881 37.77 6.34 1.43
C SER A 881 36.78 6.95 0.46
N LEU A 882 35.64 7.41 0.97
CA LEU A 882 34.64 8.10 0.17
C LEU A 882 34.53 9.55 0.68
N ASP A 883 35.33 10.44 0.10
CA ASP A 883 35.42 11.83 0.55
C ASP A 883 34.34 12.74 -0.10
N THR A 884 33.24 12.12 -0.56
CA THR A 884 32.06 12.76 -1.15
C THR A 884 30.80 12.36 -0.39
N PHE A 885 29.76 13.19 -0.43
CA PHE A 885 28.44 12.83 0.12
C PHE A 885 27.63 11.92 -0.81
N TYR A 886 28.18 11.47 -1.94
CA TYR A 886 27.45 10.65 -2.91
C TYR A 886 28.35 9.58 -3.54
N PHE A 887 27.72 8.57 -4.14
CA PHE A 887 28.36 7.57 -4.99
C PHE A 887 27.52 7.33 -6.25
N TYR A 888 28.13 6.79 -7.30
CA TYR A 888 27.45 6.61 -8.59
C TYR A 888 26.62 5.33 -8.64
N HIS A 889 25.53 5.37 -9.41
CA HIS A 889 24.72 4.19 -9.69
C HIS A 889 25.52 3.04 -10.32
N LYS A 890 26.53 3.35 -11.16
CA LYS A 890 27.41 2.33 -11.73
C LYS A 890 28.23 1.55 -10.69
N ASP A 891 28.45 2.12 -9.52
CA ASP A 891 29.14 1.45 -8.42
C ASP A 891 28.14 0.67 -7.56
N PHE A 892 26.95 1.23 -7.33
CA PHE A 892 25.81 0.49 -6.75
C PHE A 892 25.49 -0.80 -7.53
N ALA A 893 25.36 -0.71 -8.86
CA ALA A 893 24.98 -1.81 -9.75
C ALA A 893 26.00 -2.97 -9.80
N LYS A 894 27.20 -2.79 -9.24
CA LYS A 894 28.21 -3.85 -9.07
C LYS A 894 28.06 -4.58 -7.73
N GLY A 895 27.16 -4.11 -6.87
CA GLY A 895 27.11 -4.50 -5.47
C GLY A 895 28.28 -3.93 -4.68
N GLY A 896 28.31 -4.21 -3.39
CA GLY A 896 29.40 -3.76 -2.54
C GLY A 896 29.01 -3.44 -1.12
N LEU A 897 29.90 -2.74 -0.43
CA LEU A 897 29.77 -2.34 0.96
C LEU A 897 30.07 -0.84 1.10
N LEU A 898 29.07 -0.09 1.59
CA LEU A 898 29.20 1.27 2.10
C LEU A 898 29.30 1.19 3.63
N GLU A 899 30.42 1.62 4.19
CA GLU A 899 30.64 1.68 5.64
C GLU A 899 30.58 3.12 6.14
N LEU A 900 29.84 3.38 7.21
CA LEU A 900 29.66 4.71 7.82
C LEU A 900 29.99 4.67 9.32
N TRP A 901 30.85 5.56 9.80
CA TRP A 901 31.14 5.68 11.23
C TRP A 901 30.40 6.91 11.79
N MET A 902 29.55 6.69 12.78
CA MET A 902 28.63 7.68 13.31
C MET A 902 29.13 8.25 14.66
N ASP A 903 28.76 9.50 14.95
CA ASP A 903 29.02 10.17 16.22
C ASP A 903 27.92 11.22 16.52
N ASN A 904 27.88 11.74 17.75
CA ASN A 904 26.94 12.78 18.18
C ASN A 904 27.44 14.21 17.91
N LYS A 905 28.67 14.36 17.38
CA LYS A 905 29.25 15.65 16.97
C LYS A 905 29.39 15.71 15.46
N ALA A 906 29.03 16.85 14.87
CA ALA A 906 29.23 17.09 13.45
C ALA A 906 30.73 17.06 13.11
N ASN A 907 31.08 16.39 12.01
CA ASN A 907 32.40 16.50 11.40
C ASN A 907 32.41 17.71 10.47
N TYR A 908 33.07 18.78 10.90
CA TYR A 908 33.30 19.94 10.04
C TYR A 908 34.52 19.69 9.16
N PRO A 909 34.47 20.00 7.85
CA PRO A 909 35.71 20.08 7.08
C PRO A 909 36.65 21.05 7.80
N ALA A 910 37.91 20.64 7.98
CA ALA A 910 38.93 21.52 8.57
C ALA A 910 38.91 22.85 7.83
N GLU A 911 38.82 23.97 8.57
CA GLU A 911 38.78 25.33 8.01
C GLU A 911 39.83 25.46 6.89
N GLN A 912 39.38 25.71 5.66
CA GLN A 912 40.23 26.07 4.52
C GLN A 912 40.19 27.58 4.28
#